data_AF-A0A2B4RG90-F1
#
_entry.id   AF-A0A2B4RG90-F1
#
_cell.length_a   1.000
_cell.length_b   1.000
_cell.length_c   1.000
_cell.angle_alpha   90.00
_cell.angle_beta   90.00
_cell.angle_gamma   90.00
#
_symmetry.space_group_name_H-M   'P 1'
#
loop_
_entity.id
_entity.type
_entity.pdbx_description
1 polymer ?
#
loop_
_entity_poly.entity_id
_entity_poly.type
_entity_poly.pdbx_seq_one_letter_code
_entity_poly.pdbx_strand_id
1 'polypeptide(L)'
;MEDKGIQVAIGSKRGLKSAKTSACSETTTLETGKEERATQCGMSLKGSYGRNCEHKKWRYDNLVAQMQDKEMLVYWLMDEGLMAKGRSCPMCAGEMSLTRCEDRSDGLKWECRKQVNGKRHKAEVSIRKGSWFEKSNMTLEEILKLTYWWCQDLDQAQIKHEVGLAESTGVDWDSFCREVCEIILLENGEKLGGKGKVVQIDESKFGKRKYHRGHHVEGQWVFGGIEEGTRKCFVVAVEKRDEQTLLPIIQKWIEPGTIIVSDCWKTYSTLDKHDYEHRTVNHSVEFVNKEGIFCAGADLKERAKMAMHEVGPFVSMAWAVIMELHNLPMPTIAALDGHALGGGLEMALSCDFRVAASNTKVGLTETRLATIIPGAAAMVLALQALLWDRSRSKAVELEEARSLVAAEKKDRAENKDVFFGGRTGATTLYHRMDPTQREQIRYVDVTSEYPWVNNYGEYPIGHPTIYLEPENQDPNAYYGLMKIDILPPIHLFNLVLPYRQKIGPSSKLTFPLCCSCVEQESIKPIEDRNYICIHSYEERMLRGTWCTPEIHKAIAMGYCLIKIHEVRHFEKRCRGLFAPYVDTWLNIKHEGSGYPSWCQTETQKTSYIRQYKEREGIDLDPTMIAKNPGRKATAKFMLNSFWGKFGQNCNKAETYQFTQPASLLNLIDDPLEHIQDIRILSPELVEVVTRREEEDPIKGRATNVFIAAFTTCQARLKLYESLVILKDRVLYYDTDSVVYT
;
A
#
# COMPACT_ATOMS: atom_id res chain seq x y z
N MET A 1 -13.96 13.56 16.37
CA MET A 1 -15.29 13.88 15.82
C MET A 1 -15.25 15.36 15.48
N GLU A 2 -15.29 15.87 14.25
CA GLU A 2 -15.53 15.39 12.88
C GLU A 2 -14.86 16.47 12.00
N ASP A 3 -13.81 16.22 11.22
CA ASP A 3 -13.76 15.62 9.87
C ASP A 3 -14.86 16.10 8.92
N LYS A 4 -14.52 17.05 8.03
CA LYS A 4 -15.17 17.22 6.72
C LYS A 4 -14.12 17.60 5.68
N GLY A 5 -13.72 16.61 4.88
CA GLY A 5 -13.02 16.79 3.62
C GLY A 5 -14.04 16.97 2.49
N ILE A 6 -13.60 17.62 1.41
CA ILE A 6 -14.39 17.90 0.21
C ILE A 6 -14.82 16.58 -0.44
N GLN A 7 -16.13 16.39 -0.58
CA GLN A 7 -16.77 15.23 -1.17
C GLN A 7 -17.56 15.67 -2.39
N VAL A 8 -17.41 14.97 -3.52
CA VAL A 8 -18.30 15.15 -4.67
C VAL A 8 -19.47 14.18 -4.52
N ALA A 9 -20.66 14.72 -4.26
CA ALA A 9 -21.91 13.97 -4.19
C ALA A 9 -22.69 14.09 -5.51
N ILE A 10 -23.11 12.95 -6.08
CA ILE A 10 -23.87 12.91 -7.35
C ILE A 10 -25.35 12.70 -7.02
N GLY A 11 -26.19 13.70 -7.34
CA GLY A 11 -27.65 13.65 -7.25
C GLY A 11 -28.31 14.57 -8.30
N SER A 12 -29.17 14.01 -9.16
CA SER A 12 -29.82 14.72 -10.26
C SER A 12 -31.02 15.56 -9.79
N LYS A 13 -31.10 16.83 -10.23
CA LYS A 13 -32.34 17.63 -10.23
C LYS A 13 -32.66 18.14 -11.64
N ARG A 14 -33.84 17.76 -12.16
CA ARG A 14 -34.56 18.50 -13.20
C ARG A 14 -35.99 18.79 -12.72
N GLY A 15 -36.44 20.03 -12.87
CA GLY A 15 -37.84 20.45 -12.67
C GLY A 15 -38.05 21.95 -12.96
N LEU A 16 -39.06 22.26 -13.77
CA LEU A 16 -39.26 23.46 -14.59
C LEU A 16 -40.08 24.62 -13.95
N LYS A 17 -39.85 25.84 -14.50
CA LYS A 17 -40.75 27.00 -14.81
C LYS A 17 -41.37 27.87 -13.68
N SER A 18 -41.16 29.20 -13.77
CA SER A 18 -42.21 30.23 -14.03
C SER A 18 -41.74 31.71 -13.88
N ALA A 19 -42.10 32.54 -14.88
CA ALA A 19 -42.45 33.98 -14.87
C ALA A 19 -41.42 35.15 -14.76
N LYS A 20 -41.22 35.79 -15.94
CA LYS A 20 -41.42 37.21 -16.35
C LYS A 20 -40.68 38.43 -15.71
N THR A 21 -40.49 39.41 -16.61
CA THR A 21 -40.20 40.88 -16.50
C THR A 21 -38.74 41.30 -16.24
N SER A 22 -38.16 42.36 -16.81
CA SER A 22 -38.31 43.19 -18.03
C SER A 22 -37.25 44.31 -17.98
N ALA A 23 -36.73 44.76 -19.14
CA ALA A 23 -36.00 46.04 -19.40
C ALA A 23 -34.60 46.20 -18.75
N CYS A 24 -33.63 47.01 -19.16
CA CYS A 24 -33.28 47.88 -20.30
C CYS A 24 -31.77 48.23 -20.09
N SER A 25 -30.89 48.19 -21.12
CA SER A 25 -30.07 49.32 -21.67
C SER A 25 -29.21 50.09 -20.64
N GLU A 26 -27.90 50.31 -20.77
CA GLU A 26 -27.11 51.12 -21.73
C GLU A 26 -25.59 50.95 -21.39
N THR A 27 -24.68 50.63 -22.33
CA THR A 27 -23.74 51.52 -23.09
C THR A 27 -22.94 52.60 -22.32
N THR A 28 -21.60 52.47 -22.32
CA THR A 28 -20.50 53.49 -22.56
C THR A 28 -19.16 52.92 -22.04
N THR A 29 -18.09 52.61 -22.79
CA THR A 29 -17.13 53.31 -23.70
C THR A 29 -16.06 54.22 -23.06
N LEU A 30 -14.79 53.87 -23.35
CA LEU A 30 -13.56 54.70 -23.49
C LEU A 30 -12.84 55.10 -22.17
N GLU A 31 -11.51 55.20 -22.04
CA GLU A 31 -10.40 55.28 -23.00
C GLU A 31 -9.04 55.10 -22.27
N THR A 32 -7.99 54.95 -23.08
CA THR A 32 -6.59 54.61 -22.82
C THR A 32 -5.71 55.67 -22.17
N GLY A 33 -4.62 55.24 -21.51
CA GLY A 33 -3.42 56.07 -21.25
C GLY A 33 -2.21 55.23 -20.82
N LYS A 34 -1.22 55.07 -21.72
CA LYS A 34 0.06 54.37 -21.51
C LYS A 34 1.14 55.34 -21.04
N GLU A 35 2.01 54.89 -20.13
CA GLU A 35 3.46 55.22 -20.15
C GLU A 35 4.26 54.15 -19.36
N GLU A 36 5.12 53.41 -20.07
CA GLU A 36 5.96 52.32 -19.57
C GLU A 36 7.34 52.84 -19.11
N ARG A 37 7.79 52.45 -17.91
CA ARG A 37 9.21 52.46 -17.49
C ARG A 37 9.59 51.08 -16.98
N ALA A 38 10.64 50.52 -17.58
CA ALA A 38 11.07 49.14 -17.45
C ALA A 38 12.06 48.90 -16.30
N THR A 39 11.87 47.81 -15.55
CA THR A 39 12.92 47.11 -14.78
C THR A 39 12.66 45.60 -14.74
N GLN A 40 13.66 44.83 -15.20
CA GLN A 40 14.12 43.46 -14.86
C GLN A 40 13.15 42.28 -14.60
N CYS A 41 11.87 42.44 -14.88
CA CYS A 41 10.99 41.45 -15.52
C CYS A 41 10.12 42.30 -16.43
N GLY A 42 10.46 42.35 -17.72
CA GLY A 42 9.84 43.26 -18.66
C GLY A 42 8.35 42.95 -18.80
N MET A 43 7.50 43.68 -18.09
CA MET A 43 6.10 43.84 -18.44
C MET A 43 6.05 44.38 -19.87
N SER A 44 5.70 43.52 -20.82
CA SER A 44 5.14 43.95 -22.10
C SER A 44 3.63 43.97 -21.92
N LEU A 45 3.03 45.16 -21.85
CA LEU A 45 1.57 45.37 -21.90
C LEU A 45 1.01 45.21 -23.33
N LYS A 46 1.66 44.37 -24.14
CA LYS A 46 1.12 43.80 -25.36
C LYS A 46 1.37 42.31 -25.29
N GLY A 47 0.28 41.54 -25.22
CA GLY A 47 0.31 40.09 -25.10
C GLY A 47 1.27 39.45 -26.11
N SER A 48 2.29 38.77 -25.59
CA SER A 48 3.17 37.89 -26.38
C SER A 48 2.54 36.52 -26.63
N TYR A 49 1.34 36.27 -26.12
CA TYR A 49 0.55 35.08 -26.43
C TYR A 49 -0.82 35.50 -26.98
N GLY A 50 -0.80 36.08 -28.17
CA GLY A 50 -1.99 36.11 -29.02
C GLY A 50 -2.37 34.68 -29.39
N ARG A 51 -3.14 34.00 -28.53
CA ARG A 51 -3.73 32.71 -28.87
C ARG A 51 -4.84 32.98 -29.87
N ASN A 52 -4.49 32.85 -31.16
CA ASN A 52 -5.48 32.65 -32.20
C ASN A 52 -6.34 31.44 -31.83
N CYS A 53 -7.64 31.68 -31.96
CA CYS A 53 -8.74 30.78 -31.73
C CYS A 53 -8.69 29.65 -32.77
N GLU A 54 -8.13 28.50 -32.39
CA GLU A 54 -8.39 27.17 -32.97
C GLU A 54 -7.47 26.19 -32.23
N HIS A 55 -8.00 25.39 -31.30
CA HIS A 55 -7.21 24.36 -30.62
C HIS A 55 -6.81 23.26 -31.62
N LYS A 56 -5.66 23.41 -32.28
CA LYS A 56 -5.02 22.30 -33.00
C LYS A 56 -4.66 21.21 -31.98
N LYS A 57 -5.45 20.13 -31.96
CA LYS A 57 -5.08 18.91 -31.24
C LYS A 57 -3.87 18.29 -31.93
N TRP A 58 -2.75 18.25 -31.22
CA TRP A 58 -1.53 17.58 -31.68
C TRP A 58 -1.62 16.08 -31.42
N ARG A 59 -1.26 15.27 -32.42
CA ARG A 59 -1.02 13.83 -32.26
C ARG A 59 0.49 13.57 -32.22
N TYR A 60 0.90 12.47 -31.60
CA TYR A 60 2.30 12.07 -31.52
C TYR A 60 2.96 11.97 -32.91
N ASP A 61 2.24 11.45 -33.91
CA ASP A 61 2.73 11.36 -35.30
C ASP A 61 3.07 12.73 -35.90
N ASN A 62 2.30 13.77 -35.55
CA ASN A 62 2.55 15.14 -36.00
C ASN A 62 3.83 15.70 -35.37
N LEU A 63 4.12 15.33 -34.13
CA LEU A 63 5.35 15.71 -33.44
C LEU A 63 6.56 14.98 -34.04
N VAL A 64 6.45 13.67 -34.26
CA VAL A 64 7.51 12.85 -34.87
C VAL A 64 7.85 13.33 -36.29
N ALA A 65 6.87 13.77 -37.07
CA ALA A 65 7.10 14.34 -38.40
C ALA A 65 8.00 15.60 -38.37
N GLN A 66 7.89 16.43 -37.33
CA GLN A 66 8.74 17.62 -37.15
C GLN A 66 10.13 17.29 -36.62
N MET A 67 10.35 16.07 -36.12
CA MET A 67 11.61 15.60 -35.54
C MET A 67 12.49 14.81 -36.52
N GLN A 68 12.10 14.71 -37.80
CA GLN A 68 12.86 13.96 -38.80
C GLN A 68 14.19 14.63 -39.19
N ASP A 69 14.26 15.96 -39.13
CA ASP A 69 15.46 16.75 -39.40
C ASP A 69 15.67 17.78 -38.29
N LYS A 70 16.88 17.80 -37.72
CA LYS A 70 17.27 18.71 -36.63
C LYS A 70 17.15 20.18 -37.03
N GLU A 71 17.42 20.53 -38.29
CA GLU A 71 17.27 21.92 -38.74
C GLU A 71 15.81 22.31 -38.84
N MET A 72 14.96 21.44 -39.39
CA MET A 72 13.52 21.66 -39.48
C MET A 72 12.90 21.82 -38.09
N LEU A 73 13.33 21.00 -37.12
CA LEU A 73 12.90 21.10 -35.74
C LEU A 73 13.22 22.47 -35.13
N VAL A 74 14.43 22.99 -35.35
CA VAL A 74 14.84 24.30 -34.83
C VAL A 74 14.06 25.44 -35.50
N TYR A 75 13.84 25.39 -36.81
CA TYR A 75 13.02 26.38 -37.51
C TYR A 75 11.54 26.35 -37.05
N TRP A 76 10.99 25.16 -36.82
CA TRP A 76 9.63 25.02 -36.28
C TRP A 76 9.53 25.59 -34.85
N LEU A 77 10.49 25.28 -33.98
CA LEU A 77 10.54 25.84 -32.62
C LEU A 77 10.70 27.37 -32.61
N MET A 78 11.41 27.93 -33.59
CA MET A 78 11.47 29.38 -33.79
C MET A 78 10.12 29.93 -34.24
N ASP A 79 9.38 29.23 -35.11
CA ASP A 79 8.09 29.70 -35.61
C ASP A 79 7.00 29.72 -34.53
N GLU A 80 6.92 28.67 -33.72
CA GLU A 80 6.05 28.57 -32.54
C GLU A 80 6.45 29.53 -31.40
N GLY A 81 7.56 30.26 -31.54
CA GLY A 81 8.02 31.25 -30.57
C GLY A 81 8.68 30.65 -29.32
N LEU A 82 9.00 29.36 -29.32
CA LEU A 82 9.75 28.69 -28.24
C LEU A 82 11.26 29.01 -28.30
N MET A 83 11.76 29.49 -29.44
CA MET A 83 13.13 29.98 -29.63
C MET A 83 13.19 31.31 -30.37
N ALA A 84 14.28 32.06 -30.18
CA ALA A 84 14.45 33.37 -30.79
C ALA A 84 14.69 33.26 -32.31
N LYS A 85 13.90 33.99 -33.11
CA LYS A 85 14.03 34.08 -34.58
C LYS A 85 15.27 34.86 -35.04
N GLY A 86 15.85 35.69 -34.18
CA GLY A 86 17.03 36.50 -34.48
C GLY A 86 17.73 36.96 -33.21
N ARG A 87 19.04 37.24 -33.30
CA ARG A 87 19.83 37.68 -32.16
C ARG A 87 20.86 38.74 -32.54
N SER A 88 21.05 39.72 -31.65
CA SER A 88 22.11 40.71 -31.75
C SER A 88 23.41 40.23 -31.11
N CYS A 89 24.54 40.51 -31.74
CA CYS A 89 25.86 40.19 -31.24
C CYS A 89 26.17 40.94 -29.94
N PRO A 90 26.62 40.27 -28.88
CA PRO A 90 26.93 40.92 -27.60
C PRO A 90 28.10 41.90 -27.67
N MET A 91 28.93 41.83 -28.72
CA MET A 91 30.11 42.70 -28.87
C MET A 91 29.91 43.89 -29.80
N CYS A 92 28.97 43.83 -30.76
CA CYS A 92 28.79 44.91 -31.73
C CYS A 92 27.33 45.29 -32.03
N ALA A 93 26.38 44.68 -31.32
CA ALA A 93 24.94 44.84 -31.51
C ALA A 93 24.42 44.55 -32.94
N GLY A 94 25.28 44.08 -33.85
CA GLY A 94 24.91 43.68 -35.20
C GLY A 94 24.20 42.34 -35.22
N GLU A 95 23.36 42.12 -36.23
CA GLU A 95 22.63 40.87 -36.43
C GLU A 95 23.57 39.67 -36.58
N MET A 96 23.28 38.58 -35.86
CA MET A 96 24.02 37.32 -35.94
C MET A 96 23.39 36.41 -37.00
N SER A 97 24.21 35.59 -37.65
CA SER A 97 23.75 34.58 -38.60
C SER A 97 23.70 33.21 -37.93
N LEU A 98 22.69 32.40 -38.27
CA LEU A 98 22.60 31.00 -37.87
C LEU A 98 23.58 30.18 -38.73
N THR A 99 24.52 29.47 -38.09
CA THR A 99 25.56 28.66 -38.77
C THR A 99 25.52 27.23 -38.24
N ARG A 100 25.74 26.24 -39.13
CA ARG A 100 25.87 24.81 -38.77
C ARG A 100 27.10 24.54 -37.91
N CYS A 101 26.98 23.63 -36.96
CA CYS A 101 28.04 23.31 -36.03
C CYS A 101 28.00 21.84 -35.61
N GLU A 102 29.14 21.15 -35.63
CA GLU A 102 29.26 19.74 -35.21
C GLU A 102 29.59 19.59 -33.72
N ASP A 103 30.05 20.67 -33.07
CA ASP A 103 30.47 20.69 -31.67
C ASP A 103 29.31 20.67 -30.66
N ARG A 104 28.05 20.79 -31.12
CA ARG A 104 26.88 20.90 -30.25
C ARG A 104 25.79 19.91 -30.68
N SER A 105 25.08 19.35 -29.70
CA SER A 105 24.01 18.35 -29.89
C SER A 105 22.92 18.78 -30.88
N ASP A 106 22.65 20.09 -30.94
CA ASP A 106 21.57 20.71 -31.72
C ASP A 106 21.96 21.04 -33.17
N GLY A 107 23.23 20.93 -33.54
CA GLY A 107 23.69 21.14 -34.91
C GLY A 107 23.76 22.59 -35.41
N LEU A 108 23.28 23.58 -34.63
CA LEU A 108 23.22 24.99 -35.04
C LEU A 108 23.70 25.94 -33.92
N LYS A 109 24.32 27.07 -34.31
CA LYS A 109 24.73 28.16 -33.41
C LYS A 109 24.55 29.54 -34.03
N TRP A 110 24.40 30.56 -33.18
CA TRP A 110 24.44 31.96 -33.61
C TRP A 110 25.89 32.43 -33.66
N GLU A 111 26.32 32.94 -34.81
CA GLU A 111 27.67 33.46 -35.03
C GLU A 111 27.65 34.87 -35.60
N CYS A 112 28.49 35.76 -35.09
CA CYS A 112 28.65 37.10 -35.64
C CYS A 112 29.68 37.11 -36.79
N ARG A 113 29.25 37.48 -38.01
CA ARG A 113 30.14 37.56 -39.18
C ARG A 113 30.81 38.93 -39.40
N LYS A 114 30.52 39.93 -38.55
CA LYS A 114 31.12 41.27 -38.68
C LYS A 114 32.61 41.26 -38.34
N GLN A 115 33.40 41.96 -39.15
CA GLN A 115 34.83 42.20 -38.93
C GLN A 115 35.04 43.64 -38.47
N VAL A 116 35.88 43.82 -37.45
CA VAL A 116 36.37 45.14 -37.00
C VAL A 116 37.89 45.09 -37.03
N ASN A 117 38.53 46.06 -37.70
CA ASN A 117 39.99 46.14 -37.88
C ASN A 117 40.64 44.84 -38.42
N GLY A 118 40.01 44.19 -39.40
CA GLY A 118 40.54 42.96 -40.02
C GLY A 118 40.45 41.69 -39.18
N LYS A 119 39.87 41.74 -37.96
CA LYS A 119 39.61 40.57 -37.12
C LYS A 119 38.10 40.31 -37.03
N ARG A 120 37.68 39.06 -37.26
CA ARG A 120 36.29 38.62 -37.03
C ARG A 120 35.99 38.65 -35.53
N HIS A 121 34.78 39.06 -35.17
CA HIS A 121 34.30 38.84 -33.80
C HIS A 121 34.24 37.34 -33.51
N LYS A 122 34.84 36.89 -32.39
CA LYS A 122 34.72 35.51 -31.89
C LYS A 122 33.44 35.29 -31.07
N ALA A 123 32.39 36.06 -31.34
CA ALA A 123 31.16 36.01 -30.56
C ALA A 123 30.25 34.90 -31.08
N GLU A 124 30.14 33.82 -30.31
CA GLU A 124 29.25 32.69 -30.57
C GLU A 124 28.23 32.57 -29.45
N VAL A 125 26.97 32.28 -29.80
CA VAL A 125 25.89 32.13 -28.83
C VAL A 125 25.07 30.88 -29.14
N SER A 126 24.68 30.13 -28.10
CA SER A 126 23.80 28.97 -28.24
C SER A 126 22.41 29.38 -28.76
N ILE A 127 21.80 28.53 -29.60
CA ILE A 127 20.41 28.70 -30.03
C ILE A 127 19.42 28.64 -28.86
N ARG A 128 19.78 27.91 -27.79
CA ARG A 128 18.96 27.73 -26.59
C ARG A 128 19.00 28.92 -25.62
N LYS A 129 19.93 29.87 -25.81
CA LYS A 129 20.17 30.91 -24.80
C LYS A 129 19.05 31.95 -24.78
N GLY A 130 18.40 32.16 -23.64
CA GLY A 130 17.21 32.99 -23.47
C GLY A 130 15.90 32.29 -23.83
N SER A 131 15.91 30.96 -24.00
CA SER A 131 14.71 30.16 -24.21
C SER A 131 14.50 29.14 -23.09
N TRP A 132 13.35 28.48 -23.12
CA TRP A 132 12.96 27.40 -22.21
C TRP A 132 13.99 26.24 -22.16
N PHE A 133 14.86 26.13 -23.18
CA PHE A 133 15.84 25.04 -23.32
C PHE A 133 17.24 25.35 -22.76
N GLU A 134 17.54 26.57 -22.29
CA GLU A 134 18.91 27.06 -22.03
C GLU A 134 19.76 26.18 -21.09
N LYS A 135 19.16 25.68 -20.02
CA LYS A 135 19.85 24.93 -18.96
C LYS A 135 19.71 23.41 -19.08
N SER A 136 19.03 22.92 -20.11
CA SER A 136 18.79 21.48 -20.27
C SER A 136 19.98 20.81 -20.96
N ASN A 137 20.44 19.69 -20.38
CA ASN A 137 21.45 18.81 -20.98
C ASN A 137 20.82 17.77 -21.94
N MET A 138 19.49 17.69 -22.01
CA MET A 138 18.77 16.79 -22.93
C MET A 138 18.76 17.37 -24.35
N THR A 139 18.62 16.51 -25.35
CA THR A 139 18.35 16.91 -26.73
C THR A 139 16.96 17.55 -26.84
N LEU A 140 16.76 18.43 -27.83
CA LEU A 140 15.44 19.04 -28.08
C LEU A 140 14.37 17.98 -28.37
N GLU A 141 14.77 16.86 -28.96
CA GLU A 141 13.90 15.74 -29.28
C GLU A 141 13.37 15.02 -28.02
N GLU A 142 14.27 14.70 -27.09
CA GLU A 142 13.91 14.06 -25.82
C GLU A 142 12.98 14.97 -25.01
N ILE A 143 13.28 16.27 -24.97
CA ILE A 143 12.46 17.27 -24.27
C ILE A 143 11.03 17.31 -24.80
N LEU A 144 10.85 17.33 -26.13
CA LEU A 144 9.52 17.41 -26.73
C LEU A 144 8.70 16.14 -26.54
N LYS A 145 9.32 14.96 -26.66
CA LYS A 145 8.66 13.67 -26.37
C LYS A 145 8.22 13.58 -24.91
N LEU A 146 9.13 13.93 -24.01
CA LEU A 146 8.90 13.94 -22.57
C LEU A 146 7.73 14.87 -22.20
N THR A 147 7.71 16.08 -22.78
CA THR A 147 6.66 17.07 -22.53
C THR A 147 5.32 16.65 -23.14
N TYR A 148 5.32 16.06 -24.34
CA TYR A 148 4.09 15.57 -24.96
C TYR A 148 3.45 14.46 -24.13
N TRP A 149 4.22 13.45 -23.70
CA TRP A 149 3.70 12.36 -22.88
C TRP A 149 3.30 12.80 -21.48
N TRP A 150 4.02 13.77 -20.90
CA TRP A 150 3.62 14.42 -19.65
C TRP A 150 2.25 15.11 -19.78
N CYS A 151 2.00 15.82 -20.88
CA CYS A 151 0.70 16.43 -21.18
C CYS A 151 -0.43 15.42 -21.49
N GLN A 152 -0.14 14.13 -21.57
CA GLN A 152 -1.13 13.05 -21.77
C GLN A 152 -1.34 12.21 -20.51
N ASP A 153 -0.81 12.65 -19.36
CA ASP A 153 -0.92 11.96 -18.06
C ASP A 153 -0.41 10.49 -18.08
N LEU A 154 0.60 10.19 -18.90
CA LEU A 154 1.26 8.88 -18.95
C LEU A 154 2.15 8.65 -17.73
N ASP A 155 2.29 7.38 -17.31
CA ASP A 155 3.10 7.02 -16.15
C ASP A 155 4.59 7.34 -16.35
N GLN A 156 5.21 7.90 -15.31
CA GLN A 156 6.60 8.36 -15.33
C GLN A 156 7.59 7.22 -15.57
N ALA A 157 7.33 6.01 -15.06
CA ALA A 157 8.24 4.88 -15.27
C ALA A 157 8.20 4.44 -16.74
N GLN A 158 7.02 4.46 -17.36
CA GLN A 158 6.84 4.15 -18.77
C GLN A 158 7.50 5.21 -19.66
N ILE A 159 7.28 6.50 -19.38
CA ILE A 159 7.92 7.61 -20.11
C ILE A 159 9.45 7.50 -20.05
N LYS A 160 10.02 7.20 -18.86
CA LYS A 160 11.47 7.04 -18.70
C LYS A 160 12.02 5.87 -19.50
N HIS A 161 11.31 4.74 -19.51
CA HIS A 161 11.69 3.57 -20.29
C HIS A 161 11.71 3.87 -21.79
N GLU A 162 10.70 4.58 -22.30
CA GLU A 162 10.60 4.93 -23.73
C GLU A 162 11.63 5.97 -24.19
N VAL A 163 12.00 6.94 -23.34
CA VAL A 163 13.03 7.94 -23.68
C VAL A 163 14.45 7.47 -23.35
N GLY A 164 14.61 6.49 -22.44
CA GLY A 164 15.93 6.03 -21.99
C GLY A 164 16.63 6.99 -21.02
N LEU A 165 15.86 7.76 -20.23
CA LEU A 165 16.40 8.78 -19.31
C LEU A 165 16.72 8.22 -17.91
N ALA A 166 17.72 8.81 -17.26
CA ALA A 166 18.03 8.53 -15.86
C ALA A 166 16.90 9.02 -14.93
N GLU A 167 16.72 8.33 -13.80
CA GLU A 167 15.61 8.57 -12.87
C GLU A 167 15.54 10.01 -12.37
N SER A 168 16.69 10.61 -12.03
CA SER A 168 16.80 11.99 -11.56
C SER A 168 16.37 13.01 -12.62
N THR A 169 16.77 12.81 -13.87
CA THR A 169 16.50 13.74 -14.97
C THR A 169 14.99 13.83 -15.27
N GLY A 170 14.29 12.71 -15.23
CA GLY A 170 12.83 12.70 -15.43
C GLY A 170 12.08 13.40 -14.30
N VAL A 171 12.53 13.26 -13.05
CA VAL A 171 11.89 13.92 -11.89
C VAL A 171 12.12 15.44 -11.93
N ASP A 172 13.34 15.87 -12.29
CA ASP A 172 13.68 17.29 -12.41
C ASP A 172 12.85 17.97 -13.51
N TRP A 173 12.68 17.30 -14.66
CA TRP A 173 11.88 17.86 -15.76
C TRP A 173 10.40 17.99 -15.41
N ASP A 174 9.85 17.00 -14.71
CA ASP A 174 8.49 17.05 -14.18
C ASP A 174 8.29 18.24 -13.23
N SER A 175 9.27 18.54 -12.38
CA SER A 175 9.25 19.73 -11.51
C SER A 175 9.20 21.00 -12.36
N PHE A 176 10.03 21.07 -13.40
CA PHE A 176 10.08 22.21 -14.30
C PHE A 176 8.77 22.42 -15.08
N CYS A 177 8.12 21.35 -15.56
CA CYS A 177 6.79 21.44 -16.17
C CYS A 177 5.74 21.96 -15.18
N ARG A 178 5.76 21.49 -13.92
CA ARG A 178 4.85 21.97 -12.86
C ARG A 178 5.08 23.44 -12.52
N GLU A 179 6.32 23.89 -12.43
CA GLU A 179 6.66 25.31 -12.20
C GLU A 179 6.10 26.20 -13.33
N VAL A 180 6.19 25.77 -14.60
CA VAL A 180 5.59 26.51 -15.71
C VAL A 180 4.07 26.60 -15.57
N CYS A 181 3.41 25.50 -15.20
CA CYS A 181 1.98 25.51 -14.92
C CYS A 181 1.62 26.46 -13.75
N GLU A 182 2.41 26.48 -12.69
CA GLU A 182 2.25 27.38 -11.55
C GLU A 182 2.36 28.84 -11.98
N ILE A 183 3.40 29.20 -12.74
CA ILE A 183 3.60 30.57 -13.27
C ILE A 183 2.40 30.98 -14.13
N ILE A 184 1.94 30.12 -15.05
CA ILE A 184 0.79 30.40 -15.91
C ILE A 184 -0.49 30.61 -15.06
N LEU A 185 -0.66 29.85 -13.99
CA LEU A 185 -1.81 29.94 -13.11
C LEU A 185 -1.79 31.22 -12.26
N LEU A 186 -0.60 31.67 -11.85
CA LEU A 186 -0.41 32.93 -11.12
C LEU A 186 -0.49 34.17 -12.02
N GLU A 187 0.08 34.12 -13.23
CA GLU A 187 0.11 35.25 -14.17
C GLU A 187 -1.24 35.50 -14.86
N ASN A 188 -2.05 34.46 -15.09
CA ASN A 188 -3.42 34.58 -15.61
C ASN A 188 -4.48 34.73 -14.51
N GLY A 189 -4.05 34.99 -13.28
CA GLY A 189 -4.92 35.15 -12.12
C GLY A 189 -5.78 36.41 -12.21
N GLU A 190 -6.98 36.29 -12.76
CA GLU A 190 -8.00 37.34 -12.71
C GLU A 190 -8.80 37.27 -11.39
N LYS A 191 -9.35 38.41 -10.94
CA LYS A 191 -10.30 38.38 -9.82
C LYS A 191 -11.53 37.56 -10.19
N LEU A 192 -11.94 36.67 -9.28
CA LEU A 192 -13.10 35.82 -9.43
C LEU A 192 -14.37 36.53 -8.93
N GLY A 193 -15.52 36.16 -9.50
CA GLY A 193 -16.81 36.61 -9.02
C GLY A 193 -17.33 37.89 -9.68
N GLY A 194 -18.15 38.62 -8.92
CA GLY A 194 -18.95 39.76 -9.36
C GLY A 194 -20.42 39.59 -8.96
N LYS A 195 -21.21 40.66 -9.09
CA LYS A 195 -22.62 40.67 -8.65
C LYS A 195 -23.44 39.56 -9.33
N GLY A 196 -23.97 38.64 -8.52
CA GLY A 196 -24.78 37.51 -8.98
C GLY A 196 -23.98 36.27 -9.43
N LYS A 197 -22.65 36.26 -9.25
CA LYS A 197 -21.83 35.08 -9.47
C LYS A 197 -21.50 34.36 -8.17
N VAL A 198 -21.27 33.05 -8.28
CA VAL A 198 -21.01 32.16 -7.16
C VAL A 198 -19.55 31.72 -7.19
N VAL A 199 -18.84 31.90 -6.07
CA VAL A 199 -17.47 31.42 -5.88
C VAL A 199 -17.45 30.49 -4.67
N GLN A 200 -16.99 29.25 -4.89
CA GLN A 200 -16.80 28.27 -3.83
C GLN A 200 -15.37 28.38 -3.31
N ILE A 201 -15.18 28.48 -2.00
CA ILE A 201 -13.86 28.59 -1.36
C ILE A 201 -13.60 27.43 -0.40
N ASP A 202 -12.34 27.00 -0.29
CA ASP A 202 -11.94 25.91 0.60
C ASP A 202 -10.46 25.92 1.01
N GLU A 203 -10.15 25.27 2.14
CA GLU A 203 -8.80 25.05 2.68
C GLU A 203 -8.40 23.57 2.64
N SER A 204 -7.28 23.26 1.98
CA SER A 204 -6.67 21.94 1.96
C SER A 204 -5.30 21.94 2.64
N LYS A 205 -5.01 20.94 3.49
CA LYS A 205 -3.70 20.79 4.14
C LYS A 205 -2.88 19.67 3.51
N PHE A 206 -1.70 20.01 2.98
CA PHE A 206 -0.79 19.06 2.34
C PHE A 206 0.41 18.76 3.25
N GLY A 207 0.64 17.49 3.59
CA GLY A 207 1.77 17.08 4.45
C GLY A 207 2.21 15.64 4.17
N LYS A 208 3.46 15.28 4.56
CA LYS A 208 3.99 13.91 4.47
C LYS A 208 3.91 13.20 5.83
N ARG A 209 3.66 11.89 5.80
CA ARG A 209 3.68 11.04 7.01
C ARG A 209 5.13 10.80 7.46
N LYS A 210 5.40 10.90 8.76
CA LYS A 210 6.61 10.29 9.34
C LYS A 210 6.38 8.77 9.41
N TYR A 211 7.20 7.98 8.70
CA TYR A 211 7.17 6.50 8.71
C TYR A 211 5.84 5.81 8.34
N HIS A 212 4.99 6.43 7.52
CA HIS A 212 3.74 5.84 7.03
C HIS A 212 2.73 5.36 8.12
N ARG A 213 2.90 5.74 9.40
CA ARG A 213 2.00 5.40 10.53
C ARG A 213 1.79 6.60 11.47
N GLY A 214 0.56 6.79 11.96
CA GLY A 214 0.20 7.84 12.94
C GLY A 214 -0.47 9.09 12.35
N HIS A 215 -0.88 10.03 13.21
CA HIS A 215 -1.55 11.29 12.83
C HIS A 215 -0.65 12.18 11.95
N HIS A 216 -1.30 12.86 10.99
CA HIS A 216 -0.70 13.76 10.00
C HIS A 216 -0.23 15.07 10.67
N VAL A 217 1.05 15.19 10.99
CA VAL A 217 1.57 16.39 11.68
C VAL A 217 2.91 16.84 11.10
N GLU A 218 2.83 17.50 9.94
CA GLU A 218 3.58 18.69 9.50
C GLU A 218 3.29 18.89 8.00
N GLY A 219 2.73 20.04 7.63
CA GLY A 219 2.25 20.28 6.27
C GLY A 219 1.77 21.71 6.04
N GLN A 220 1.85 22.16 4.81
CA GLN A 220 1.47 23.50 4.33
C GLN A 220 -0.05 23.55 4.12
N TRP A 221 -0.71 24.61 4.57
CA TRP A 221 -2.10 24.88 4.20
C TRP A 221 -2.15 25.55 2.82
N VAL A 222 -3.17 25.24 2.06
CA VAL A 222 -3.44 25.81 0.75
C VAL A 222 -4.91 26.22 0.74
N PHE A 223 -5.15 27.49 0.48
CA PHE A 223 -6.48 28.08 0.35
C PHE A 223 -6.78 28.34 -1.13
N GLY A 224 -7.95 27.95 -1.60
CA GLY A 224 -8.34 28.16 -2.98
C GLY A 224 -9.80 28.52 -3.14
N GLY A 225 -10.14 29.02 -4.33
CA GLY A 225 -11.52 29.28 -4.70
C GLY A 225 -11.76 29.05 -6.18
N ILE A 226 -12.98 28.63 -6.53
CA ILE A 226 -13.41 28.35 -7.90
C ILE A 226 -14.73 29.06 -8.21
N GLU A 227 -14.80 29.72 -9.36
CA GLU A 227 -16.01 30.37 -9.88
C GLU A 227 -16.89 29.34 -10.61
N GLU A 228 -18.15 29.24 -10.21
CA GLU A 228 -19.11 28.30 -10.79
C GLU A 228 -19.45 28.69 -12.24
N GLY A 229 -19.40 27.73 -13.16
CA GLY A 229 -19.70 27.92 -14.58
C GLY A 229 -18.51 28.32 -15.47
N THR A 230 -17.58 29.16 -14.99
CA THR A 230 -16.39 29.56 -15.78
C THR A 230 -15.17 28.69 -15.50
N ARG A 231 -15.14 27.97 -14.36
CA ARG A 231 -14.02 27.16 -13.86
C ARG A 231 -12.72 27.95 -13.62
N LYS A 232 -12.80 29.29 -13.52
CA LYS A 232 -11.65 30.09 -13.08
C LYS A 232 -11.37 29.81 -11.60
N CYS A 233 -10.12 29.63 -11.22
CA CYS A 233 -9.74 29.35 -9.85
C CYS A 233 -8.50 30.12 -9.40
N PHE A 234 -8.34 30.29 -8.09
CA PHE A 234 -7.09 30.72 -7.45
C PHE A 234 -6.69 29.69 -6.39
N VAL A 235 -5.38 29.56 -6.17
CA VAL A 235 -4.78 28.67 -5.17
C VAL A 235 -3.62 29.40 -4.52
N VAL A 236 -3.60 29.49 -3.19
CA VAL A 236 -2.59 30.25 -2.41
C VAL A 236 -2.14 29.41 -1.22
N ALA A 237 -0.83 29.21 -1.08
CA ALA A 237 -0.28 28.60 0.12
C ALA A 237 -0.37 29.56 1.32
N VAL A 238 -0.88 29.09 2.45
CA VAL A 238 -1.04 29.85 3.70
C VAL A 238 -0.38 29.12 4.87
N GLU A 239 0.21 29.84 5.82
CA GLU A 239 0.82 29.21 7.01
C GLU A 239 -0.24 28.90 8.09
N LYS A 240 -1.25 29.76 8.23
CA LYS A 240 -2.32 29.65 9.22
C LYS A 240 -3.67 29.90 8.57
N ARG A 241 -4.70 29.15 9.00
CA ARG A 241 -6.10 29.23 8.53
C ARG A 241 -6.97 30.16 9.39
N ASP A 242 -6.40 31.26 9.86
CA ASP A 242 -7.13 32.24 10.67
C ASP A 242 -7.74 33.36 9.80
N GLU A 243 -8.68 34.09 10.38
CA GLU A 243 -9.39 35.19 9.70
C GLU A 243 -8.43 36.26 9.19
N GLN A 244 -7.38 36.53 9.97
CA GLN A 244 -6.35 37.52 9.66
C GLN A 244 -5.56 37.16 8.40
N THR A 245 -5.37 35.87 8.12
CA THR A 245 -4.66 35.39 6.92
C THR A 245 -5.59 35.23 5.72
N LEU A 246 -6.80 34.72 5.92
CA LEU A 246 -7.71 34.37 4.81
C LEU A 246 -8.50 35.56 4.26
N LEU A 247 -8.94 36.49 5.11
CA LEU A 247 -9.74 37.65 4.68
C LEU A 247 -9.01 38.55 3.66
N PRO A 248 -7.72 38.90 3.83
CA PRO A 248 -6.97 39.66 2.83
C PRO A 248 -6.84 38.92 1.49
N ILE A 249 -6.75 37.59 1.52
CA ILE A 249 -6.65 36.76 0.31
C ILE A 249 -7.99 36.76 -0.43
N ILE A 250 -9.10 36.62 0.30
CA ILE A 250 -10.47 36.72 -0.26
C ILE A 250 -10.67 38.08 -0.93
N GLN A 251 -10.32 39.19 -0.28
CA GLN A 251 -10.45 40.54 -0.86
C GLN A 251 -9.54 40.80 -2.07
N LYS A 252 -8.37 40.14 -2.09
CA LYS A 252 -7.44 40.19 -3.22
C LYS A 252 -8.00 39.47 -4.43
N TRP A 253 -8.59 38.29 -4.25
CA TRP A 253 -8.96 37.38 -5.34
C TRP A 253 -10.44 37.35 -5.69
N ILE A 254 -11.34 37.85 -4.83
CA ILE A 254 -12.80 37.81 -5.03
C ILE A 254 -13.38 39.24 -5.07
N GLU A 255 -14.14 39.55 -6.11
CA GLU A 255 -14.81 40.85 -6.25
C GLU A 255 -15.93 41.05 -5.21
N PRO A 256 -16.09 42.26 -4.64
CA PRO A 256 -17.21 42.59 -3.77
C PRO A 256 -18.57 42.37 -4.46
N GLY A 257 -19.57 41.90 -3.72
CA GLY A 257 -20.91 41.55 -4.22
C GLY A 257 -21.05 40.13 -4.76
N THR A 258 -20.02 39.30 -4.60
CA THR A 258 -20.03 37.87 -4.97
C THR A 258 -20.77 37.04 -3.91
N ILE A 259 -21.45 35.99 -4.35
CA ILE A 259 -22.01 34.95 -3.48
C ILE A 259 -20.90 33.96 -3.16
N ILE A 260 -20.39 34.00 -1.94
CA ILE A 260 -19.34 33.08 -1.48
C ILE A 260 -20.01 31.86 -0.86
N VAL A 261 -19.63 30.67 -1.33
CA VAL A 261 -20.07 29.40 -0.75
C VAL A 261 -18.88 28.77 -0.01
N SER A 262 -19.04 28.52 1.28
CA SER A 262 -18.02 27.81 2.09
C SER A 262 -18.66 26.74 2.98
N ASP A 263 -17.83 25.99 3.69
CA ASP A 263 -18.27 25.16 4.80
C ASP A 263 -18.74 26.00 6.01
N CYS A 264 -19.30 25.36 7.04
CA CYS A 264 -19.77 26.03 8.25
C CYS A 264 -18.62 26.42 9.22
N TRP A 265 -17.42 26.74 8.71
CA TRP A 265 -16.28 27.10 9.55
C TRP A 265 -16.40 28.53 10.12
N LYS A 266 -16.03 28.70 11.39
CA LYS A 266 -16.24 29.96 12.13
C LYS A 266 -15.51 31.16 11.53
N THR A 267 -14.37 30.93 10.88
CA THR A 267 -13.57 32.00 10.26
C THR A 267 -14.34 32.75 9.15
N TYR A 268 -15.34 32.12 8.55
CA TYR A 268 -16.13 32.70 7.46
C TYR A 268 -17.39 33.43 7.91
N SER A 269 -17.75 33.33 9.20
CA SER A 269 -18.99 33.92 9.74
C SER A 269 -19.02 35.46 9.70
N THR A 270 -17.90 36.11 9.39
CA THR A 270 -17.77 37.57 9.27
C THR A 270 -17.83 38.06 7.83
N LEU A 271 -17.90 37.18 6.82
CA LEU A 271 -17.91 37.55 5.41
C LEU A 271 -19.12 38.41 5.01
N ASP A 272 -20.27 38.19 5.64
CA ASP A 272 -21.48 39.01 5.45
C ASP A 272 -21.27 40.49 5.82
N LYS A 273 -20.22 40.81 6.61
CA LYS A 273 -19.87 42.19 6.99
C LYS A 273 -18.94 42.88 5.99
N HIS A 274 -18.49 42.18 4.95
CA HIS A 274 -17.46 42.62 4.02
C HIS A 274 -17.94 42.70 2.55
N ASP A 275 -19.21 43.06 2.34
CA ASP A 275 -19.87 43.17 1.01
C ASP A 275 -19.94 41.86 0.22
N TYR A 276 -19.95 40.70 0.90
CA TYR A 276 -20.17 39.38 0.29
C TYR A 276 -21.50 38.78 0.77
N GLU A 277 -22.20 38.03 -0.08
CA GLU A 277 -23.33 37.20 0.34
C GLU A 277 -22.79 35.82 0.70
N HIS A 278 -22.77 35.47 1.99
CA HIS A 278 -22.23 34.18 2.43
C HIS A 278 -23.31 33.09 2.46
N ARG A 279 -23.04 31.97 1.79
CA ARG A 279 -23.85 30.75 1.86
C ARG A 279 -23.00 29.62 2.42
N THR A 280 -23.58 28.86 3.34
CA THR A 280 -22.88 27.75 3.99
C THR A 280 -23.45 26.41 3.56
N VAL A 281 -22.58 25.45 3.24
CA VAL A 281 -22.99 24.06 2.99
C VAL A 281 -22.88 23.25 4.28
N ASN A 282 -24.03 22.88 4.86
CA ASN A 282 -24.04 21.99 6.03
C ASN A 282 -24.08 20.51 5.60
N HIS A 283 -22.92 19.86 5.62
CA HIS A 283 -22.80 18.50 5.10
C HIS A 283 -23.50 17.44 5.99
N SER A 284 -24.04 17.78 7.17
CA SER A 284 -24.81 16.82 8.00
C SER A 284 -26.30 16.77 7.67
N VAL A 285 -26.83 17.72 6.89
CA VAL A 285 -28.27 17.85 6.62
C VAL A 285 -28.61 17.55 5.16
N GLU A 286 -27.75 17.94 4.23
CA GLU A 286 -28.00 17.83 2.77
C GLU A 286 -27.62 16.45 2.17
N PHE A 287 -27.12 15.52 2.98
CA PHE A 287 -26.67 14.18 2.52
C PHE A 287 -27.80 13.13 2.41
N VAL A 288 -29.04 13.45 2.82
CA VAL A 288 -30.17 12.50 2.89
C VAL A 288 -31.35 13.07 2.11
N ASN A 289 -31.89 12.30 1.15
CA ASN A 289 -32.97 12.76 0.28
C ASN A 289 -34.33 12.29 0.81
N LYS A 290 -35.26 13.21 1.08
CA LYS A 290 -36.56 12.87 1.72
C LYS A 290 -37.46 11.91 0.91
N GLU A 291 -37.19 11.74 -0.39
CA GLU A 291 -38.02 10.92 -1.29
C GLU A 291 -37.52 9.46 -1.48
N GLY A 292 -36.35 9.09 -0.95
CA GLY A 292 -35.92 7.68 -0.88
C GLY A 292 -35.73 6.97 -2.23
N ILE A 293 -35.12 7.63 -3.22
CA ILE A 293 -34.67 7.01 -4.47
C ILE A 293 -33.30 7.59 -4.84
N PHE A 294 -32.30 6.73 -5.00
CA PHE A 294 -30.94 7.09 -5.44
C PHE A 294 -30.91 7.22 -6.96
N CYS A 295 -31.25 6.14 -7.67
CA CYS A 295 -31.38 6.12 -9.13
C CYS A 295 -32.16 4.89 -9.57
N ALA A 296 -33.26 5.06 -10.30
CA ALA A 296 -34.10 3.96 -10.76
C ALA A 296 -33.59 3.24 -12.03
N GLY A 297 -32.40 3.62 -12.54
CA GLY A 297 -31.81 3.07 -13.75
C GLY A 297 -32.05 3.94 -14.99
N ALA A 298 -31.80 3.36 -16.17
CA ALA A 298 -31.95 4.06 -17.45
C ALA A 298 -33.41 4.45 -17.74
N ASP A 299 -33.63 5.60 -18.38
CA ASP A 299 -34.98 6.04 -18.77
C ASP A 299 -35.55 5.14 -19.89
N LEU A 300 -36.45 4.24 -19.50
CA LEU A 300 -37.09 3.28 -20.40
C LEU A 300 -37.97 3.95 -21.47
N LYS A 301 -38.47 5.17 -21.24
CA LYS A 301 -39.29 5.91 -22.23
C LYS A 301 -38.43 6.55 -23.31
N GLU A 302 -37.23 6.98 -22.95
CA GLU A 302 -36.22 7.44 -23.91
C GLU A 302 -35.68 6.25 -24.73
N ARG A 303 -35.46 5.12 -24.06
CA ARG A 303 -35.03 3.88 -24.70
C ARG A 303 -36.02 3.35 -25.75
N ALA A 304 -37.32 3.41 -25.49
CA ALA A 304 -38.35 2.95 -26.42
C ALA A 304 -38.40 3.73 -27.75
N LYS A 305 -37.79 4.92 -27.81
CA LYS A 305 -37.77 5.79 -28.99
C LYS A 305 -36.49 5.71 -29.81
N MET A 306 -35.47 4.99 -29.32
CA MET A 306 -34.14 4.92 -29.93
C MET A 306 -34.08 3.84 -31.02
N ALA A 307 -33.51 4.17 -32.18
CA ALA A 307 -33.35 3.20 -33.26
C ALA A 307 -32.20 2.22 -32.96
N MET A 308 -32.32 0.97 -33.42
CA MET A 308 -31.40 -0.13 -33.07
C MET A 308 -29.92 0.13 -33.43
N HIS A 309 -29.65 1.00 -34.40
CA HIS A 309 -28.28 1.38 -34.79
C HIS A 309 -27.67 2.48 -33.91
N GLU A 310 -28.48 3.26 -33.19
CA GLU A 310 -28.04 4.32 -32.26
C GLU A 310 -27.69 3.78 -30.87
N VAL A 311 -28.20 2.58 -30.58
CA VAL A 311 -28.06 1.90 -29.29
C VAL A 311 -26.59 1.59 -28.94
N GLY A 312 -25.80 1.11 -29.89
CA GLY A 312 -24.39 0.77 -29.66
C GLY A 312 -23.55 1.99 -29.26
N PRO A 313 -23.53 3.07 -30.07
CA PRO A 313 -22.83 4.30 -29.73
C PRO A 313 -23.28 4.93 -28.41
N PHE A 314 -24.60 4.91 -28.12
CA PHE A 314 -25.15 5.42 -26.86
C PHE A 314 -24.58 4.68 -25.64
N VAL A 315 -24.55 3.36 -25.69
CA VAL A 315 -24.02 2.51 -24.62
C VAL A 315 -22.52 2.74 -24.43
N SER A 316 -21.75 2.83 -25.53
CA SER A 316 -20.31 3.11 -25.45
C SER A 316 -20.00 4.47 -24.83
N MET A 317 -20.81 5.50 -25.12
CA MET A 317 -20.67 6.82 -24.51
C MET A 317 -21.05 6.81 -23.03
N ALA A 318 -22.15 6.15 -22.65
CA ALA A 318 -22.53 6.00 -21.25
C ALA A 318 -21.43 5.26 -20.45
N TRP A 319 -20.83 4.23 -21.05
CA TRP A 319 -19.72 3.49 -20.44
C TRP A 319 -18.46 4.34 -20.26
N ALA A 320 -18.10 5.16 -21.25
CA ALA A 320 -16.96 6.06 -21.16
C ALA A 320 -17.06 6.99 -19.94
N VAL A 321 -18.27 7.52 -19.67
CA VAL A 321 -18.53 8.38 -18.50
C VAL A 321 -18.38 7.63 -17.18
N ILE A 322 -18.84 6.37 -17.10
CA ILE A 322 -18.69 5.54 -15.89
C ILE A 322 -17.21 5.21 -15.63
N MET A 323 -16.43 4.95 -16.68
CA MET A 323 -14.99 4.72 -16.55
C MET A 323 -14.22 6.01 -16.21
N GLU A 324 -14.62 7.16 -16.73
CA GLU A 324 -14.09 8.45 -16.31
C GLU A 324 -14.34 8.69 -14.81
N LEU A 325 -15.54 8.36 -14.32
CA LEU A 325 -15.88 8.44 -12.90
C LEU A 325 -15.01 7.50 -12.04
N HIS A 326 -14.74 6.29 -12.51
CA HIS A 326 -13.88 5.32 -11.82
C HIS A 326 -12.40 5.77 -11.76
N ASN A 327 -11.91 6.38 -12.83
CA ASN A 327 -10.51 6.81 -12.95
C ASN A 327 -10.23 8.21 -12.37
N LEU A 328 -11.17 8.80 -11.62
CA LEU A 328 -10.94 10.09 -11.00
C LEU A 328 -9.79 10.02 -9.98
N PRO A 329 -8.87 10.99 -9.97
CA PRO A 329 -7.71 10.99 -9.06
C PRO A 329 -8.07 11.34 -7.60
N MET A 330 -9.34 11.24 -7.23
CA MET A 330 -9.88 11.62 -5.92
C MET A 330 -10.90 10.59 -5.45
N PRO A 331 -11.02 10.35 -4.12
CA PRO A 331 -11.93 9.34 -3.60
C PRO A 331 -13.39 9.71 -3.88
N THR A 332 -14.12 8.79 -4.50
CA THR A 332 -15.52 8.94 -4.86
C THR A 332 -16.43 8.16 -3.89
N ILE A 333 -17.55 8.77 -3.47
CA ILE A 333 -18.48 8.16 -2.51
C ILE A 333 -19.90 8.19 -3.08
N ALA A 334 -20.54 7.03 -3.20
CA ALA A 334 -21.96 6.90 -3.54
C ALA A 334 -22.81 6.77 -2.27
N ALA A 335 -23.62 7.78 -1.96
CA ALA A 335 -24.59 7.75 -0.86
C ALA A 335 -25.94 7.22 -1.37
N LEU A 336 -26.24 5.96 -1.08
CA LEU A 336 -27.41 5.22 -1.55
C LEU A 336 -28.56 5.35 -0.57
N ASP A 337 -29.59 6.12 -0.94
CA ASP A 337 -30.85 6.24 -0.21
C ASP A 337 -32.01 5.68 -1.03
N GLY A 338 -32.60 4.58 -0.57
CA GLY A 338 -33.74 3.94 -1.24
C GLY A 338 -33.40 3.10 -2.47
N HIS A 339 -34.07 3.28 -3.61
CA HIS A 339 -33.88 2.39 -4.77
C HIS A 339 -32.67 2.79 -5.63
N ALA A 340 -31.72 1.85 -5.83
CA ALA A 340 -30.60 1.96 -6.77
C ALA A 340 -30.63 0.77 -7.74
N LEU A 341 -31.30 0.94 -8.88
CA LEU A 341 -31.59 -0.14 -9.83
C LEU A 341 -30.83 0.06 -11.14
N GLY A 342 -30.37 -1.05 -11.72
CA GLY A 342 -29.82 -1.07 -13.07
C GLY A 342 -28.61 -0.17 -13.29
N GLY A 343 -28.65 0.67 -14.32
CA GLY A 343 -27.60 1.68 -14.58
C GLY A 343 -27.31 2.65 -13.40
N GLY A 344 -28.25 2.81 -12.47
CA GLY A 344 -28.02 3.54 -11.22
C GLY A 344 -27.11 2.81 -10.25
N LEU A 345 -27.17 1.48 -10.23
CA LEU A 345 -26.25 0.63 -9.48
C LEU A 345 -24.88 0.57 -10.15
N GLU A 346 -24.81 0.53 -11.49
CA GLU A 346 -23.54 0.56 -12.24
C GLU A 346 -22.72 1.81 -11.91
N MET A 347 -23.37 2.98 -11.83
CA MET A 347 -22.74 4.24 -11.43
C MET A 347 -22.32 4.25 -9.94
N ALA A 348 -23.07 3.60 -9.05
CA ALA A 348 -22.69 3.48 -7.64
C ALA A 348 -21.47 2.56 -7.44
N LEU A 349 -21.33 1.56 -8.31
CA LEU A 349 -20.22 0.60 -8.27
C LEU A 349 -18.92 1.17 -8.84
N SER A 350 -18.99 2.12 -9.77
CA SER A 350 -17.79 2.83 -10.24
C SER A 350 -17.13 3.70 -9.16
N CYS A 351 -17.86 4.08 -8.09
CA CYS A 351 -17.29 4.84 -6.98
C CYS A 351 -16.40 3.99 -6.06
N ASP A 352 -15.47 4.61 -5.33
CA ASP A 352 -14.57 3.92 -4.38
C ASP A 352 -15.32 3.43 -3.13
N PHE A 353 -16.16 4.29 -2.56
CA PHE A 353 -16.94 4.01 -1.36
C PHE A 353 -18.44 4.07 -1.63
N ARG A 354 -19.20 3.25 -0.90
CA ARG A 354 -20.68 3.23 -0.92
C ARG A 354 -21.20 3.29 0.50
N VAL A 355 -22.13 4.19 0.77
CA VAL A 355 -22.82 4.30 2.07
C VAL A 355 -24.30 4.13 1.80
N ALA A 356 -24.92 3.08 2.35
CA ALA A 356 -26.32 2.77 2.10
C ALA A 356 -27.18 2.97 3.36
N ALA A 357 -28.35 3.58 3.19
CA ALA A 357 -29.38 3.61 4.21
C ALA A 357 -30.02 2.22 4.41
N SER A 358 -30.62 1.98 5.58
CA SER A 358 -31.20 0.66 5.94
C SER A 358 -32.37 0.25 5.05
N ASN A 359 -33.08 1.24 4.48
CA ASN A 359 -34.18 1.07 3.52
C ASN A 359 -33.72 0.86 2.06
N THR A 360 -32.42 0.90 1.78
CA THR A 360 -31.90 0.88 0.41
C THR A 360 -32.08 -0.49 -0.24
N LYS A 361 -32.71 -0.48 -1.43
CA LYS A 361 -32.93 -1.65 -2.30
C LYS A 361 -32.10 -1.50 -3.57
N VAL A 362 -31.21 -2.46 -3.79
CA VAL A 362 -30.33 -2.50 -4.96
C VAL A 362 -30.68 -3.69 -5.85
N GLY A 363 -30.46 -3.59 -7.15
CA GLY A 363 -30.66 -4.74 -8.04
C GLY A 363 -30.50 -4.42 -9.53
N LEU A 364 -30.07 -5.41 -10.30
CA LEU A 364 -30.05 -5.37 -11.76
C LEU A 364 -31.34 -5.97 -12.30
N THR A 365 -32.18 -5.15 -12.92
CA THR A 365 -33.49 -5.56 -13.46
C THR A 365 -33.45 -5.82 -14.97
N GLU A 366 -32.31 -5.55 -15.60
CA GLU A 366 -32.03 -5.63 -17.03
C GLU A 366 -32.20 -7.05 -17.58
N THR A 367 -31.79 -8.07 -16.81
CA THR A 367 -31.95 -9.49 -17.16
C THR A 367 -33.42 -9.91 -17.21
N ARG A 368 -34.29 -9.27 -16.43
CA ARG A 368 -35.74 -9.51 -16.42
C ARG A 368 -36.48 -8.78 -17.55
N LEU A 369 -35.86 -7.74 -18.12
CA LEU A 369 -36.40 -6.89 -19.19
C LEU A 369 -35.79 -7.17 -20.58
N ALA A 370 -34.89 -8.15 -20.70
CA ALA A 370 -34.22 -8.56 -21.94
C ALA A 370 -33.49 -7.41 -22.68
N THR A 371 -32.96 -6.44 -21.93
CA THR A 371 -32.15 -5.33 -22.48
C THR A 371 -30.64 -5.59 -22.33
N ILE A 372 -29.90 -5.17 -23.35
CA ILE A 372 -28.49 -5.43 -23.69
C ILE A 372 -27.53 -5.35 -22.49
N ILE A 373 -26.71 -6.40 -22.31
CA ILE A 373 -25.49 -6.42 -21.49
C ILE A 373 -24.30 -6.04 -22.40
N PRO A 374 -23.61 -4.90 -22.20
CA PRO A 374 -22.46 -4.55 -23.02
C PRO A 374 -21.13 -4.79 -22.28
N GLY A 375 -20.36 -5.76 -22.77
CA GLY A 375 -18.91 -5.88 -22.50
C GLY A 375 -18.50 -6.53 -21.18
N ALA A 376 -17.29 -7.10 -21.17
CA ALA A 376 -16.69 -7.83 -20.05
C ALA A 376 -16.62 -7.01 -18.74
N ALA A 377 -16.53 -5.69 -18.81
CA ALA A 377 -16.47 -4.84 -17.63
C ALA A 377 -17.85 -4.57 -16.98
N ALA A 378 -18.95 -4.54 -17.76
CA ALA A 378 -20.30 -4.56 -17.20
C ALA A 378 -20.59 -5.91 -16.51
N MET A 379 -19.98 -7.00 -16.99
CA MET A 379 -20.01 -8.29 -16.30
C MET A 379 -19.27 -8.23 -14.96
N VAL A 380 -18.15 -7.49 -14.85
CA VAL A 380 -17.45 -7.28 -13.57
C VAL A 380 -18.25 -6.41 -12.60
N LEU A 381 -18.89 -5.33 -13.06
CA LEU A 381 -19.79 -4.54 -12.22
C LEU A 381 -21.02 -5.36 -11.80
N ALA A 382 -21.59 -6.17 -12.70
CA ALA A 382 -22.65 -7.11 -12.35
C ALA A 382 -22.20 -8.19 -11.35
N LEU A 383 -20.94 -8.64 -11.45
CA LEU A 383 -20.33 -9.54 -10.47
C LEU A 383 -20.09 -8.84 -9.13
N GLN A 384 -19.65 -7.58 -9.10
CA GLN A 384 -19.56 -6.78 -7.88
C GLN A 384 -20.95 -6.56 -7.25
N ALA A 385 -21.99 -6.37 -8.06
CA ALA A 385 -23.39 -6.29 -7.60
C ALA A 385 -23.87 -7.62 -7.01
N LEU A 386 -23.61 -8.75 -7.67
CA LEU A 386 -23.94 -10.10 -7.19
C LEU A 386 -23.16 -10.45 -5.92
N LEU A 387 -21.88 -10.06 -5.84
CA LEU A 387 -21.05 -10.23 -4.64
C LEU A 387 -21.55 -9.34 -3.50
N TRP A 388 -22.02 -8.13 -3.78
CA TRP A 388 -22.63 -7.25 -2.78
C TRP A 388 -23.92 -7.85 -2.22
N ASP A 389 -24.79 -8.37 -3.08
CA ASP A 389 -26.05 -9.01 -2.68
C ASP A 389 -25.82 -10.33 -1.92
N ARG A 390 -24.83 -11.13 -2.37
CA ARG A 390 -24.35 -12.33 -1.66
C ARG A 390 -23.73 -11.96 -0.32
N SER A 391 -22.94 -10.90 -0.23
CA SER A 391 -22.34 -10.42 1.03
C SER A 391 -23.39 -9.97 2.03
N ARG A 392 -24.46 -9.29 1.58
CA ARG A 392 -25.57 -8.86 2.43
C ARG A 392 -26.41 -10.05 2.90
N SER A 393 -26.69 -11.00 2.02
CA SER A 393 -27.46 -12.21 2.35
C SER A 393 -26.66 -13.16 3.26
N LYS A 394 -25.37 -13.41 2.95
CA LYS A 394 -24.44 -14.15 3.82
C LYS A 394 -24.25 -13.45 5.16
N ALA A 395 -24.14 -12.12 5.23
CA ALA A 395 -23.93 -11.41 6.50
C ALA A 395 -25.10 -11.66 7.48
N VAL A 396 -26.35 -11.62 7.00
CA VAL A 396 -27.53 -11.87 7.84
C VAL A 396 -27.62 -13.33 8.28
N GLU A 397 -27.42 -14.30 7.38
CA GLU A 397 -27.48 -15.74 7.72
C GLU A 397 -26.27 -16.22 8.54
N LEU A 398 -25.06 -15.74 8.26
CA LEU A 398 -23.85 -16.10 9.01
C LEU A 398 -23.80 -15.44 10.38
N GLU A 399 -24.40 -14.28 10.61
CA GLU A 399 -24.39 -13.65 11.93
C GLU A 399 -25.27 -14.44 12.92
N GLU A 400 -26.42 -14.93 12.46
CA GLU A 400 -27.27 -15.84 13.24
C GLU A 400 -26.61 -17.22 13.45
N ALA A 401 -26.03 -17.83 12.40
CA ALA A 401 -25.35 -19.12 12.51
C ALA A 401 -24.02 -19.06 13.31
N ARG A 402 -23.24 -17.99 13.17
CA ARG A 402 -21.99 -17.79 13.93
C ARG A 402 -22.26 -17.57 15.41
N SER A 403 -23.37 -16.95 15.80
CA SER A 403 -23.68 -16.78 17.23
C SER A 403 -23.84 -18.12 17.96
N LEU A 404 -24.42 -19.12 17.28
CA LEU A 404 -24.63 -20.48 17.80
C LEU A 404 -23.35 -21.32 17.73
N VAL A 405 -22.63 -21.28 16.60
CA VAL A 405 -21.40 -22.06 16.39
C VAL A 405 -20.18 -21.48 17.14
N ALA A 406 -20.08 -20.16 17.29
CA ALA A 406 -19.00 -19.53 18.05
C ALA A 406 -19.10 -19.80 19.55
N ALA A 407 -20.31 -19.99 20.09
CA ALA A 407 -20.50 -20.39 21.48
C ALA A 407 -19.97 -21.81 21.76
N GLU A 408 -20.13 -22.75 20.83
CA GLU A 408 -19.57 -24.12 20.94
C GLU A 408 -18.07 -24.19 20.56
N LYS A 409 -17.58 -23.37 19.61
CA LYS A 409 -16.19 -23.42 19.14
C LYS A 409 -15.19 -22.67 20.02
N LYS A 410 -15.61 -21.66 20.81
CA LYS A 410 -14.71 -20.86 21.65
C LYS A 410 -13.92 -21.70 22.66
N ASP A 411 -14.36 -22.94 22.92
CA ASP A 411 -13.75 -23.82 23.93
C ASP A 411 -12.98 -25.04 23.38
N ARG A 412 -12.87 -25.23 22.06
CA ARG A 412 -12.11 -26.35 21.49
C ARG A 412 -10.70 -25.93 21.10
N ALA A 413 -9.68 -26.75 21.38
CA ALA A 413 -8.30 -26.42 20.98
C ALA A 413 -8.16 -26.46 19.45
N GLU A 414 -7.86 -25.33 18.80
CA GLU A 414 -7.50 -25.35 17.39
C GLU A 414 -6.09 -25.92 17.22
N ASN A 415 -5.90 -26.85 16.28
CA ASN A 415 -4.59 -27.51 16.10
C ASN A 415 -3.49 -26.51 15.72
N LYS A 416 -3.85 -25.39 15.09
CA LYS A 416 -2.93 -24.35 14.62
C LYS A 416 -2.44 -23.42 15.74
N ASP A 417 -3.21 -23.28 16.82
CA ASP A 417 -2.83 -22.43 17.96
C ASP A 417 -1.65 -22.98 18.76
N VAL A 418 -1.32 -24.26 18.55
CA VAL A 418 -0.23 -24.98 19.23
C VAL A 418 1.12 -24.80 18.52
N PHE A 419 1.10 -24.32 17.27
CA PHE A 419 2.32 -24.18 16.48
C PHE A 419 2.98 -22.82 16.77
N PHE A 420 4.01 -22.86 17.61
CA PHE A 420 4.89 -21.73 17.91
C PHE A 420 6.22 -21.88 17.16
N GLY A 421 6.82 -20.73 16.80
CA GLY A 421 8.13 -20.68 16.14
C GLY A 421 9.30 -20.86 17.12
N GLY A 422 10.47 -20.39 16.69
CA GLY A 422 11.66 -20.29 17.54
C GLY A 422 11.48 -19.32 18.69
N ARG A 423 12.38 -19.40 19.67
CA ARG A 423 12.42 -18.49 20.82
C ARG A 423 13.36 -17.33 20.50
N THR A 424 12.85 -16.10 20.52
CA THR A 424 13.65 -14.89 20.29
C THR A 424 13.39 -13.88 21.39
N GLY A 425 14.42 -13.22 21.90
CA GLY A 425 14.27 -12.23 22.97
C GLY A 425 15.55 -11.48 23.30
N ALA A 426 15.41 -10.18 23.54
CA ALA A 426 16.45 -9.34 24.12
C ALA A 426 16.27 -9.30 25.65
N THR A 427 17.22 -9.87 26.38
CA THR A 427 17.21 -9.88 27.86
C THR A 427 17.70 -8.53 28.38
N THR A 428 18.67 -7.93 27.69
CA THR A 428 19.22 -6.61 27.99
C THR A 428 19.15 -5.73 26.74
N LEU A 429 18.46 -4.59 26.81
CA LEU A 429 18.38 -3.64 25.69
C LEU A 429 19.67 -2.84 25.50
N TYR A 430 20.42 -2.60 26.59
CA TYR A 430 21.68 -1.88 26.58
C TYR A 430 22.62 -2.46 27.65
N HIS A 431 23.80 -2.96 27.25
CA HIS A 431 24.84 -3.46 28.14
C HIS A 431 26.10 -2.63 27.98
N ARG A 432 26.59 -2.05 29.08
CA ARG A 432 27.84 -1.28 29.11
C ARG A 432 28.90 -2.09 29.83
N MET A 433 29.99 -2.39 29.12
CA MET A 433 31.14 -3.08 29.70
C MET A 433 31.80 -2.21 30.77
N ASP A 434 32.14 -2.83 31.90
CA ASP A 434 32.94 -2.19 32.94
C ASP A 434 34.41 -2.11 32.47
N PRO A 435 34.98 -0.91 32.26
CA PRO A 435 36.37 -0.77 31.80
C PRO A 435 37.41 -1.27 32.83
N THR A 436 37.00 -1.53 34.07
CA THR A 436 37.87 -2.09 35.13
C THR A 436 37.90 -3.62 35.13
N GLN A 437 36.93 -4.28 34.50
CA GLN A 437 36.86 -5.73 34.35
C GLN A 437 37.11 -6.13 32.90
N ARG A 438 37.93 -7.18 32.66
CA ARG A 438 38.07 -7.77 31.32
C ARG A 438 36.84 -8.61 30.98
N GLU A 439 35.71 -7.96 30.74
CA GLU A 439 34.47 -8.60 30.30
C GLU A 439 34.55 -8.92 28.79
N GLN A 440 34.11 -10.11 28.37
CA GLN A 440 34.14 -10.54 26.96
C GLN A 440 32.77 -11.04 26.54
N ILE A 441 32.13 -10.34 25.58
CA ILE A 441 30.90 -10.84 24.98
C ILE A 441 31.22 -12.00 24.03
N ARG A 442 30.51 -13.11 24.20
CA ARG A 442 30.63 -14.32 23.39
C ARG A 442 29.33 -14.58 22.63
N TYR A 443 29.47 -15.11 21.44
CA TYR A 443 28.37 -15.55 20.57
C TYR A 443 28.51 -17.05 20.35
N VAL A 444 27.41 -17.79 20.55
CA VAL A 444 27.34 -19.23 20.26
C VAL A 444 26.11 -19.48 19.39
N ASP A 445 26.32 -20.29 18.36
CA ASP A 445 25.32 -20.71 17.38
C ASP A 445 25.26 -22.23 17.35
N VAL A 446 24.08 -22.79 17.59
CA VAL A 446 23.86 -24.24 17.54
C VAL A 446 23.78 -24.65 16.07
N THR A 447 24.81 -25.35 15.61
CA THR A 447 24.87 -25.77 14.21
C THR A 447 23.75 -26.75 13.89
N SER A 448 22.77 -26.31 13.08
CA SER A 448 21.68 -27.14 12.59
C SER A 448 20.79 -27.70 13.72
N GLU A 449 20.28 -26.82 14.58
CA GLU A 449 19.38 -27.17 15.70
C GLU A 449 18.16 -28.00 15.28
N TYR A 450 17.34 -27.51 14.32
CA TYR A 450 16.14 -28.26 13.88
C TYR A 450 16.46 -29.64 13.28
N PRO A 451 17.47 -29.79 12.39
CA PRO A 451 17.95 -31.11 11.99
C PRO A 451 18.36 -32.01 13.15
N TRP A 452 19.09 -31.48 14.14
CA TRP A 452 19.48 -32.25 15.32
C TRP A 452 18.26 -32.74 16.08
N VAL A 453 17.25 -31.89 16.27
CA VAL A 453 15.98 -32.27 16.91
C VAL A 453 15.26 -33.35 16.10
N ASN A 454 15.21 -33.24 14.77
CA ASN A 454 14.58 -34.26 13.93
C ASN A 454 15.35 -35.60 13.97
N ASN A 455 16.67 -35.57 14.23
CA ASN A 455 17.51 -36.76 14.34
C ASN A 455 17.36 -37.47 15.70
N TYR A 456 17.36 -36.73 16.81
CA TYR A 456 17.42 -37.30 18.16
C TYR A 456 16.14 -37.17 18.97
N GLY A 457 15.20 -36.36 18.51
CA GLY A 457 13.96 -36.02 19.20
C GLY A 457 12.94 -37.14 19.20
N GLU A 458 11.99 -37.03 20.12
CA GLU A 458 10.87 -37.95 20.30
C GLU A 458 9.61 -37.37 19.63
N TYR A 459 8.90 -38.20 18.85
CA TYR A 459 7.72 -37.81 18.09
C TYR A 459 6.53 -38.72 18.38
N PRO A 460 5.30 -38.18 18.43
CA PRO A 460 4.09 -38.99 18.50
C PRO A 460 3.83 -39.74 17.17
N ILE A 461 3.40 -40.99 17.26
CA ILE A 461 3.02 -41.82 16.10
C ILE A 461 1.58 -42.30 16.25
N GLY A 462 0.84 -42.28 15.14
CA GLY A 462 -0.53 -42.78 15.07
C GLY A 462 -1.56 -41.68 15.13
N HIS A 463 -2.78 -42.03 15.52
CA HIS A 463 -3.88 -41.10 15.68
C HIS A 463 -4.06 -40.74 17.15
N PRO A 464 -4.30 -39.46 17.48
CA PRO A 464 -4.52 -39.06 18.86
C PRO A 464 -5.91 -39.49 19.34
N THR A 465 -5.98 -39.96 20.58
CA THR A 465 -7.22 -40.09 21.34
C THR A 465 -7.50 -38.77 22.05
N ILE A 466 -8.72 -38.23 21.90
CA ILE A 466 -9.11 -36.95 22.48
C ILE A 466 -9.85 -37.22 23.80
N TYR A 467 -9.33 -36.66 24.89
CA TYR A 467 -10.00 -36.62 26.18
C TYR A 467 -10.48 -35.19 26.44
N LEU A 468 -11.78 -35.03 26.70
CA LEU A 468 -12.39 -33.77 27.11
C LEU A 468 -12.61 -33.81 28.62
N GLU A 469 -12.15 -32.78 29.33
CA GLU A 469 -12.18 -32.68 30.80
C GLU A 469 -11.81 -34.00 31.51
N PRO A 470 -10.58 -34.52 31.32
CA PRO A 470 -10.21 -35.83 31.87
C PRO A 470 -10.31 -35.86 33.40
N GLU A 471 -10.80 -36.96 33.96
CA GLU A 471 -10.83 -37.17 35.42
C GLU A 471 -9.41 -37.19 36.00
N ASN A 472 -8.46 -37.78 35.28
CA ASN A 472 -7.06 -37.77 35.67
C ASN A 472 -6.42 -36.42 35.28
N GLN A 473 -6.06 -35.65 36.30
CA GLN A 473 -5.43 -34.33 36.16
C GLN A 473 -3.89 -34.40 36.25
N ASP A 474 -3.29 -35.60 36.27
CA ASP A 474 -1.83 -35.79 36.22
C ASP A 474 -1.29 -35.57 34.79
N PRO A 475 -0.44 -34.56 34.55
CA PRO A 475 0.15 -34.29 33.24
C PRO A 475 1.12 -35.38 32.78
N ASN A 476 1.60 -36.27 33.66
CA ASN A 476 2.50 -37.37 33.30
C ASN A 476 1.75 -38.57 32.70
N ALA A 477 0.44 -38.67 32.90
CA ALA A 477 -0.39 -39.73 32.33
C ALA A 477 -0.58 -39.59 30.81
N TYR A 478 -0.22 -38.44 30.24
CA TYR A 478 -0.52 -38.10 28.86
C TYR A 478 0.72 -37.71 28.05
N TYR A 479 0.72 -38.06 26.76
CA TYR A 479 1.76 -37.70 25.80
C TYR A 479 1.12 -37.15 24.53
N GLY A 480 1.50 -35.96 24.10
CA GLY A 480 0.89 -35.26 22.97
C GLY A 480 0.67 -33.77 23.23
N LEU A 481 -0.53 -33.28 22.94
CA LEU A 481 -0.93 -31.88 23.15
C LEU A 481 -1.94 -31.77 24.28
N MET A 482 -1.81 -30.74 25.11
CA MET A 482 -2.74 -30.50 26.23
C MET A 482 -3.14 -29.03 26.29
N LYS A 483 -4.44 -28.77 26.39
CA LYS A 483 -5.02 -27.47 26.73
C LYS A 483 -5.17 -27.40 28.24
N ILE A 484 -4.42 -26.50 28.87
CA ILE A 484 -4.33 -26.39 30.34
C ILE A 484 -4.44 -24.94 30.80
N ASP A 485 -4.87 -24.80 32.05
CA ASP A 485 -4.70 -23.60 32.86
C ASP A 485 -3.48 -23.82 33.76
N ILE A 486 -2.50 -22.92 33.65
CA ILE A 486 -1.23 -23.02 34.38
C ILE A 486 -0.85 -21.67 34.96
N LEU A 487 -0.44 -21.67 36.22
CA LEU A 487 -0.02 -20.49 36.96
C LEU A 487 1.52 -20.39 36.94
N PRO A 488 2.10 -19.35 36.31
CA PRO A 488 3.54 -19.15 36.33
C PRO A 488 4.07 -18.75 37.73
N PRO A 489 5.32 -19.10 38.07
CA PRO A 489 5.97 -18.63 39.29
C PRO A 489 6.16 -17.10 39.28
N ILE A 490 6.29 -16.50 40.46
CA ILE A 490 6.48 -15.04 40.59
C ILE A 490 7.87 -14.61 40.10
N HIS A 491 8.89 -15.41 40.43
CA HIS A 491 10.29 -15.10 40.10
C HIS A 491 10.88 -16.22 39.25
N LEU A 492 10.96 -15.98 37.94
CA LEU A 492 11.67 -16.85 37.01
C LEU A 492 12.37 -16.02 35.96
N PHE A 493 13.69 -16.13 35.91
CA PHE A 493 14.53 -15.37 35.00
C PHE A 493 14.34 -15.83 33.54
N ASN A 494 14.45 -17.14 33.32
CA ASN A 494 14.26 -17.75 32.00
C ASN A 494 12.86 -18.37 31.91
N LEU A 495 11.98 -17.70 31.17
CA LEU A 495 10.59 -18.08 30.97
C LEU A 495 10.46 -19.30 30.07
N VAL A 496 9.47 -20.17 30.29
CA VAL A 496 9.38 -21.48 29.60
C VAL A 496 8.29 -21.46 28.54
N LEU A 497 7.06 -21.14 28.92
CA LEU A 497 5.90 -21.35 28.05
C LEU A 497 5.68 -20.19 27.08
N PRO A 498 5.53 -20.48 25.77
CA PRO A 498 5.15 -19.49 24.79
C PRO A 498 3.68 -19.09 24.95
N TYR A 499 3.38 -17.80 24.80
CA TYR A 499 2.02 -17.25 24.79
C TYR A 499 1.85 -16.30 23.61
N ARG A 500 0.78 -16.49 22.83
CA ARG A 500 0.48 -15.69 21.65
C ARG A 500 -0.56 -14.64 21.99
N GLN A 501 -0.13 -13.38 22.12
CA GLN A 501 -1.02 -12.25 22.30
C GLN A 501 -1.65 -11.85 20.96
N LYS A 502 -2.98 -11.69 20.92
CA LYS A 502 -3.68 -11.12 19.75
C LYS A 502 -3.65 -9.60 19.85
N ILE A 503 -3.02 -8.93 18.89
CA ILE A 503 -2.94 -7.47 18.76
C ILE A 503 -3.61 -7.10 17.43
N GLY A 504 -4.91 -6.80 17.47
CA GLY A 504 -5.73 -6.60 16.27
C GLY A 504 -5.70 -7.82 15.35
N PRO A 505 -5.44 -7.67 14.02
CA PRO A 505 -5.30 -8.80 13.10
C PRO A 505 -3.94 -9.52 13.20
N SER A 506 -3.02 -9.03 14.02
CA SER A 506 -1.67 -9.59 14.18
C SER A 506 -1.54 -10.35 15.50
N SER A 507 -0.57 -11.25 15.58
CA SER A 507 -0.29 -12.00 16.81
C SER A 507 1.19 -11.88 17.17
N LYS A 508 1.49 -11.59 18.43
CA LYS A 508 2.87 -11.50 18.93
C LYS A 508 3.17 -12.69 19.84
N LEU A 509 4.27 -13.38 19.55
CA LEU A 509 4.79 -14.43 20.42
C LEU A 509 5.55 -13.80 21.57
N THR A 510 5.15 -14.12 22.80
CA THR A 510 5.79 -13.67 24.03
C THR A 510 6.00 -14.85 24.96
N PHE A 511 6.85 -14.68 25.96
CA PHE A 511 6.96 -15.61 27.08
C PHE A 511 6.63 -14.81 28.33
N PRO A 512 5.46 -14.99 28.96
CA PRO A 512 5.07 -14.18 30.12
C PRO A 512 4.94 -14.95 31.43
N LEU A 513 4.98 -14.21 32.54
CA LEU A 513 4.64 -14.69 33.89
C LEU A 513 3.23 -14.27 34.36
N CYS A 514 2.54 -13.47 33.55
CA CYS A 514 1.20 -12.96 33.82
C CYS A 514 0.48 -12.72 32.49
N CYS A 515 -0.75 -13.25 32.37
CA CYS A 515 -1.61 -13.01 31.23
C CYS A 515 -1.98 -11.53 31.10
N SER A 516 -2.56 -10.94 32.15
CA SER A 516 -3.04 -9.55 32.13
C SER A 516 -1.94 -8.52 31.84
N CYS A 517 -0.71 -8.71 32.34
CA CYS A 517 0.42 -7.83 32.01
C CYS A 517 0.71 -7.75 30.51
N VAL A 518 0.55 -8.87 29.80
CA VAL A 518 0.76 -8.92 28.35
C VAL A 518 -0.41 -8.28 27.64
N GLU A 519 -1.64 -8.65 28.01
CA GLU A 519 -2.86 -8.20 27.33
C GLU A 519 -3.13 -6.70 27.51
N GLN A 520 -2.84 -6.14 28.70
CA GLN A 520 -3.04 -4.73 29.01
C GLN A 520 -1.92 -3.82 28.49
N GLU A 521 -0.85 -4.38 27.90
CA GLU A 521 0.38 -3.67 27.50
C GLU A 521 0.89 -2.71 28.60
N SER A 522 0.65 -3.05 29.88
CA SER A 522 0.92 -2.16 31.00
C SER A 522 2.38 -1.71 31.00
N ILE A 523 2.57 -0.39 31.06
CA ILE A 523 3.87 0.28 31.02
C ILE A 523 4.68 -0.18 32.24
N LYS A 524 5.59 -1.12 32.03
CA LYS A 524 6.61 -1.43 33.04
C LYS A 524 7.55 -0.22 33.12
N PRO A 525 7.96 0.22 34.31
CA PRO A 525 9.14 1.06 34.43
C PRO A 525 10.29 0.32 33.77
N ILE A 526 10.85 0.91 32.71
CA ILE A 526 11.82 0.30 31.78
C ILE A 526 13.10 -0.19 32.49
N GLU A 527 13.29 0.17 33.75
CA GLU A 527 14.56 0.07 34.48
C GLU A 527 14.57 -0.99 35.59
N ASP A 528 13.41 -1.54 35.99
CA ASP A 528 13.35 -2.42 37.17
C ASP A 528 13.14 -3.90 36.81
N ARG A 529 14.25 -4.65 36.75
CA ARG A 529 14.24 -6.11 36.51
C ARG A 529 13.50 -6.90 37.59
N ASN A 530 13.23 -6.28 38.75
CA ASN A 530 12.57 -6.89 39.90
C ASN A 530 11.11 -6.46 40.06
N TYR A 531 10.49 -5.85 39.04
CA TYR A 531 9.08 -5.46 39.12
C TYR A 531 8.18 -6.69 39.37
N ILE A 532 7.55 -6.70 40.55
CA ILE A 532 6.55 -7.70 40.91
C ILE A 532 5.20 -7.21 40.42
N CYS A 533 4.61 -8.02 39.54
CA CYS A 533 3.24 -7.83 39.05
C CYS A 533 2.24 -7.83 40.23
N ILE A 534 1.35 -6.84 40.24
CA ILE A 534 0.30 -6.67 41.27
C ILE A 534 -1.00 -7.41 40.94
N HIS A 535 -1.08 -8.08 39.79
CA HIS A 535 -2.27 -8.82 39.36
C HIS A 535 -2.49 -10.05 40.23
N SER A 536 -3.76 -10.41 40.42
CA SER A 536 -4.18 -11.56 41.21
C SER A 536 -3.73 -12.89 40.58
N TYR A 537 -3.82 -14.00 41.32
CA TYR A 537 -3.48 -15.33 40.79
C TYR A 537 -4.33 -15.70 39.56
N GLU A 538 -5.61 -15.32 39.54
CA GLU A 538 -6.51 -15.61 38.41
C GLU A 538 -6.14 -14.79 37.17
N GLU A 539 -5.80 -13.52 37.34
CA GLU A 539 -5.36 -12.62 36.25
C GLU A 539 -3.99 -13.00 35.67
N ARG A 540 -3.14 -13.65 36.48
CA ARG A 540 -1.82 -14.12 36.05
C ARG A 540 -1.86 -15.43 35.28
N MET A 541 -2.91 -16.23 35.48
CA MET A 541 -3.04 -17.57 34.92
C MET A 541 -2.96 -17.57 33.40
N LEU A 542 -2.17 -18.48 32.84
CA LEU A 542 -2.08 -18.68 31.39
C LEU A 542 -3.00 -19.83 30.99
N ARG A 543 -3.91 -19.55 30.06
CA ARG A 543 -4.70 -20.57 29.36
C ARG A 543 -4.16 -20.76 27.96
N GLY A 544 -3.80 -21.98 27.60
CA GLY A 544 -3.24 -22.28 26.29
C GLY A 544 -3.10 -23.76 26.03
N THR A 545 -2.67 -24.08 24.81
CA THR A 545 -2.42 -25.45 24.38
C THR A 545 -0.93 -25.62 24.07
N TRP A 546 -0.27 -26.55 24.75
CA TRP A 546 1.17 -26.79 24.62
C TRP A 546 1.49 -28.26 24.40
N CYS A 547 2.70 -28.52 23.92
CA CYS A 547 3.25 -29.86 23.82
C CYS A 547 3.66 -30.36 25.22
N THR A 548 3.36 -31.62 25.52
CA THR A 548 3.69 -32.28 26.80
C THR A 548 5.13 -32.08 27.31
N PRO A 549 6.21 -32.11 26.49
CA PRO A 549 7.57 -31.85 26.98
C PRO A 549 7.77 -30.42 27.53
N GLU A 550 7.12 -29.41 26.95
CA GLU A 550 7.18 -28.03 27.45
C GLU A 550 6.44 -27.89 28.79
N ILE A 551 5.32 -28.59 28.94
CA ILE A 551 4.53 -28.61 30.18
C ILE A 551 5.33 -29.25 31.30
N HIS A 552 5.94 -30.42 31.06
CA HIS A 552 6.80 -31.08 32.06
C HIS A 552 7.98 -30.20 32.46
N LYS A 553 8.60 -29.50 31.50
CA LYS A 553 9.68 -28.54 31.80
C LYS A 553 9.18 -27.35 32.60
N ALA A 554 8.00 -26.81 32.29
CA ALA A 554 7.41 -25.69 33.03
C ALA A 554 7.13 -26.09 34.48
N ILE A 555 6.53 -27.26 34.73
CA ILE A 555 6.29 -27.77 36.08
C ILE A 555 7.60 -27.94 36.85
N ALA A 556 8.65 -28.48 36.21
CA ALA A 556 9.97 -28.61 36.80
C ALA A 556 10.62 -27.25 37.15
N MET A 557 10.21 -26.16 36.49
CA MET A 557 10.68 -24.79 36.74
C MET A 557 9.75 -24.01 37.70
N GLY A 558 8.79 -24.68 38.33
CA GLY A 558 7.93 -24.10 39.38
C GLY A 558 6.58 -23.55 38.90
N TYR A 559 6.13 -23.91 37.70
CA TYR A 559 4.77 -23.59 37.26
C TYR A 559 3.77 -24.54 37.93
N CYS A 560 2.65 -24.00 38.39
CA CYS A 560 1.59 -24.77 39.05
C CYS A 560 0.46 -25.06 38.06
N LEU A 561 0.25 -26.34 37.72
CA LEU A 561 -0.88 -26.77 36.90
C LEU A 561 -2.18 -26.64 37.71
N ILE A 562 -3.16 -25.91 37.16
CA ILE A 562 -4.46 -25.67 37.82
C ILE A 562 -5.52 -26.64 37.31
N LYS A 563 -5.68 -26.74 35.98
CA LYS A 563 -6.70 -27.60 35.36
C LYS A 563 -6.28 -28.02 33.95
N ILE A 564 -6.59 -29.27 33.58
CA ILE A 564 -6.53 -29.82 32.23
C ILE A 564 -7.93 -29.80 31.62
N HIS A 565 -8.09 -29.13 30.48
CA HIS A 565 -9.37 -28.98 29.76
C HIS A 565 -9.51 -29.98 28.61
N GLU A 566 -8.46 -30.15 27.79
CA GLU A 566 -8.47 -31.06 26.65
C GLU A 566 -7.09 -31.72 26.53
N VAL A 567 -7.06 -33.02 26.24
CA VAL A 567 -5.83 -33.76 25.97
C VAL A 567 -5.95 -34.51 24.65
N ARG A 568 -4.92 -34.42 23.83
CA ARG A 568 -4.75 -35.24 22.62
C ARG A 568 -3.59 -36.18 22.84
N HIS A 569 -3.94 -37.37 23.30
CA HIS A 569 -3.02 -38.39 23.74
C HIS A 569 -2.60 -39.30 22.58
N PHE A 570 -1.31 -39.58 22.46
CA PHE A 570 -0.77 -40.59 21.56
C PHE A 570 -0.17 -41.73 22.37
N GLU A 571 -0.64 -42.95 22.12
CA GLU A 571 -0.15 -44.15 22.80
C GLU A 571 1.30 -44.50 22.40
N LYS A 572 1.65 -44.23 21.13
CA LYS A 572 2.95 -44.58 20.55
C LYS A 572 3.82 -43.35 20.36
N ARG A 573 5.10 -43.51 20.68
CA ARG A 573 6.15 -42.53 20.46
C ARG A 573 7.38 -43.19 19.85
N CYS A 574 8.12 -42.44 19.06
CA CYS A 574 9.34 -42.91 18.41
C CYS A 574 10.41 -41.85 18.48
N ARG A 575 11.60 -42.27 18.89
CA ARG A 575 12.80 -41.45 18.90
C ARG A 575 13.56 -41.67 17.60
N GLY A 576 14.02 -40.58 16.98
CA GLY A 576 14.78 -40.63 15.73
C GLY A 576 13.97 -41.06 14.51
N LEU A 577 12.68 -40.71 14.49
CA LEU A 577 11.79 -41.00 13.37
C LEU A 577 12.34 -40.51 12.01
N PHE A 578 13.07 -39.40 12.01
CA PHE A 578 13.64 -38.80 10.81
C PHE A 578 15.16 -38.96 10.70
N ALA A 579 15.78 -39.76 11.58
CA ALA A 579 17.23 -39.97 11.60
C ALA A 579 17.80 -40.37 10.23
N PRO A 580 17.26 -41.39 9.52
CA PRO A 580 17.84 -41.80 8.24
C PRO A 580 17.82 -40.69 7.17
N TYR A 581 16.77 -39.86 7.17
CA TYR A 581 16.65 -38.73 6.26
C TYR A 581 17.68 -37.64 6.62
N VAL A 582 17.76 -37.27 7.89
CA VAL A 582 18.67 -36.24 8.37
C VAL A 582 20.12 -36.66 8.16
N ASP A 583 20.48 -37.89 8.48
CA ASP A 583 21.84 -38.43 8.33
C ASP A 583 22.30 -38.41 6.87
N THR A 584 21.41 -38.76 5.94
CA THR A 584 21.69 -38.72 4.49
C THR A 584 22.06 -37.31 4.03
N TRP A 585 21.25 -36.31 4.42
CA TRP A 585 21.49 -34.92 3.99
C TRP A 585 22.62 -34.25 4.78
N LEU A 586 22.84 -34.62 6.04
CA LEU A 586 24.01 -34.20 6.81
C LEU A 586 25.29 -34.73 6.16
N ASN A 587 25.32 -36.01 5.74
CA ASN A 587 26.45 -36.57 5.00
C ASN A 587 26.80 -35.71 3.77
N ILE A 588 25.82 -35.48 2.89
CA ILE A 588 25.97 -34.65 1.68
C ILE A 588 26.45 -33.22 2.02
N LYS A 589 25.92 -32.62 3.09
CA LYS A 589 26.30 -31.27 3.54
C LYS A 589 27.76 -31.22 3.99
N HIS A 590 28.22 -32.24 4.72
CA HIS A 590 29.59 -32.31 5.22
C HIS A 590 30.58 -32.63 4.10
N GLU A 591 30.25 -33.56 3.20
CA GLU A 591 31.03 -33.83 1.98
C GLU A 591 31.19 -32.57 1.12
N GLY A 592 30.11 -31.80 0.91
CA GLY A 592 30.15 -30.55 0.15
C GLY A 592 30.83 -29.37 0.86
N SER A 593 31.12 -29.49 2.17
CA SER A 593 31.81 -28.43 2.92
C SER A 593 33.32 -28.48 2.75
N GLY A 594 33.87 -29.61 2.33
CA GLY A 594 35.31 -29.87 2.34
C GLY A 594 35.87 -30.07 3.76
N TYR A 595 37.17 -30.34 3.83
CA TYR A 595 37.85 -30.52 5.11
C TYR A 595 37.98 -29.20 5.89
N PRO A 596 37.92 -29.24 7.24
CA PRO A 596 38.24 -28.10 8.09
C PRO A 596 39.67 -27.56 7.85
N SER A 597 39.90 -26.28 8.17
CA SER A 597 41.19 -25.60 7.95
C SER A 597 42.38 -26.22 8.71
N TRP A 598 42.11 -26.96 9.79
CA TRP A 598 43.11 -27.67 10.59
C TRP A 598 43.45 -29.06 10.05
N CYS A 599 42.70 -29.59 9.08
CA CYS A 599 42.97 -30.88 8.43
C CYS A 599 43.87 -30.68 7.20
N GLN A 600 45.18 -30.57 7.43
CA GLN A 600 46.16 -30.37 6.36
C GLN A 600 46.87 -31.67 5.98
N THR A 601 47.08 -32.59 6.93
CA THR A 601 47.72 -33.89 6.69
C THR A 601 46.70 -35.00 6.47
N GLU A 602 47.12 -36.07 5.78
CA GLU A 602 46.26 -37.23 5.54
C GLU A 602 45.84 -37.94 6.85
N THR A 603 46.72 -37.92 7.85
CA THR A 603 46.42 -38.41 9.21
C THR A 603 45.33 -37.60 9.90
N GLN A 604 45.29 -36.28 9.72
CA GLN A 604 44.25 -35.41 10.27
C GLN A 604 42.92 -35.61 9.56
N LYS A 605 42.91 -35.81 8.23
CA LYS A 605 41.69 -36.12 7.47
C LYS A 605 41.07 -37.45 7.91
N THR A 606 41.87 -38.51 8.04
CA THR A 606 41.39 -39.81 8.54
C THR A 606 40.91 -39.71 9.99
N SER A 607 41.60 -38.95 10.84
CA SER A 607 41.16 -38.68 12.21
C SER A 607 39.83 -37.93 12.25
N TYR A 608 39.64 -36.93 11.38
CA TYR A 608 38.38 -36.18 11.27
C TYR A 608 37.21 -37.09 10.88
N ILE A 609 37.37 -37.94 9.86
CA ILE A 609 36.32 -38.87 9.43
C ILE A 609 35.97 -39.84 10.54
N ARG A 610 36.99 -40.39 11.23
CA ARG A 610 36.78 -41.29 12.37
C ARG A 610 36.04 -40.59 13.52
N GLN A 611 36.46 -39.40 13.91
CA GLN A 611 35.81 -38.62 14.97
C GLN A 611 34.37 -38.25 14.62
N TYR A 612 34.11 -37.97 13.34
CA TYR A 612 32.76 -37.67 12.86
C TYR A 612 31.86 -38.91 12.93
N LYS A 613 32.37 -40.07 12.52
CA LYS A 613 31.67 -41.37 12.65
C LYS A 613 31.42 -41.76 14.10
N GLU A 614 32.38 -41.54 15.00
CA GLU A 614 32.23 -41.81 16.44
C GLU A 614 31.21 -40.87 17.10
N ARG A 615 31.10 -39.61 16.65
CA ARG A 615 30.18 -38.61 17.22
C ARG A 615 28.77 -38.70 16.66
N GLU A 616 28.64 -38.71 15.34
CA GLU A 616 27.37 -38.55 14.62
C GLU A 616 26.86 -39.88 14.05
N GLY A 617 27.67 -40.95 14.03
CA GLY A 617 27.29 -42.24 13.45
C GLY A 617 27.29 -42.29 11.91
N ILE A 618 27.71 -41.21 11.25
CA ILE A 618 27.68 -41.05 9.79
C ILE A 618 29.04 -41.38 9.18
N ASP A 619 29.06 -42.23 8.16
CA ASP A 619 30.27 -42.57 7.40
C ASP A 619 30.44 -41.61 6.21
N LEU A 620 31.48 -40.79 6.23
CA LEU A 620 31.79 -39.82 5.17
C LEU A 620 32.70 -40.47 4.13
N ASP A 621 32.37 -40.37 2.84
CA ASP A 621 33.25 -40.87 1.78
C ASP A 621 34.41 -39.89 1.53
N PRO A 622 35.68 -40.29 1.80
CA PRO A 622 36.84 -39.41 1.61
C PRO A 622 36.97 -38.84 0.20
N THR A 623 36.49 -39.56 -0.82
CA THR A 623 36.58 -39.17 -2.24
C THR A 623 35.56 -38.08 -2.60
N MET A 624 34.47 -37.99 -1.85
CA MET A 624 33.38 -37.05 -2.07
C MET A 624 33.54 -35.76 -1.26
N ILE A 625 34.48 -35.72 -0.30
CA ILE A 625 34.77 -34.53 0.51
C ILE A 625 35.55 -33.51 -0.32
N ALA A 626 34.81 -32.57 -0.91
CA ALA A 626 35.34 -31.46 -1.69
C ALA A 626 34.48 -30.21 -1.48
N LYS A 627 35.13 -29.03 -1.47
CA LYS A 627 34.41 -27.76 -1.32
C LYS A 627 33.48 -27.54 -2.51
N ASN A 628 32.19 -27.76 -2.30
CA ASN A 628 31.13 -27.59 -3.29
C ASN A 628 29.98 -26.76 -2.68
N PRO A 629 30.00 -25.43 -2.88
CA PRO A 629 29.00 -24.53 -2.31
C PRO A 629 27.56 -24.89 -2.70
N GLY A 630 27.34 -25.34 -3.95
CA GLY A 630 26.01 -25.72 -4.44
C GLY A 630 25.47 -26.95 -3.72
N ARG A 631 26.26 -28.03 -3.65
CA ARG A 631 25.89 -29.27 -2.94
C ARG A 631 25.59 -29.00 -1.46
N LYS A 632 26.42 -28.19 -0.80
CA LYS A 632 26.23 -27.76 0.58
C LYS A 632 24.93 -26.95 0.77
N ALA A 633 24.66 -26.01 -0.12
CA ALA A 633 23.45 -25.19 -0.06
C ALA A 633 22.18 -26.04 -0.25
N THR A 634 22.16 -26.93 -1.24
CA THR A 634 21.03 -27.85 -1.48
C THR A 634 20.78 -28.74 -0.27
N ALA A 635 21.83 -29.33 0.32
CA ALA A 635 21.67 -30.15 1.52
C ALA A 635 21.13 -29.34 2.71
N LYS A 636 21.59 -28.09 2.89
CA LYS A 636 21.05 -27.18 3.91
C LYS A 636 19.57 -26.86 3.66
N PHE A 637 19.15 -26.63 2.41
CA PHE A 637 17.75 -26.41 2.08
C PHE A 637 16.88 -27.62 2.38
N MET A 638 17.33 -28.83 2.04
CA MET A 638 16.57 -30.05 2.31
C MET A 638 16.38 -30.25 3.82
N LEU A 639 17.44 -30.09 4.60
CA LEU A 639 17.39 -30.20 6.07
C LEU A 639 16.45 -29.16 6.72
N ASN A 640 16.51 -27.90 6.29
CA ASN A 640 15.74 -26.82 6.90
C ASN A 640 14.29 -26.75 6.41
N SER A 641 14.01 -27.10 5.15
CA SER A 641 12.65 -27.06 4.58
C SER A 641 11.80 -28.27 4.94
N PHE A 642 12.42 -29.40 5.31
CA PHE A 642 11.75 -30.65 5.62
C PHE A 642 10.67 -30.49 6.69
N TRP A 643 11.04 -29.99 7.87
CA TRP A 643 10.10 -29.87 8.98
C TRP A 643 9.04 -28.78 8.74
N GLY A 644 9.41 -27.70 8.03
CA GLY A 644 8.52 -26.61 7.68
C GLY A 644 7.33 -27.05 6.81
N LYS A 645 7.50 -28.12 6.02
CA LYS A 645 6.41 -28.71 5.22
C LYS A 645 5.31 -29.31 6.08
N PHE A 646 5.63 -29.89 7.23
CA PHE A 646 4.61 -30.42 8.15
C PHE A 646 3.73 -29.32 8.76
N GLY A 647 4.31 -28.13 8.98
CA GLY A 647 3.61 -26.94 9.49
C GLY A 647 3.11 -25.98 8.41
N GLN A 648 3.08 -26.41 7.13
CA GLN A 648 2.72 -25.55 6.02
C GLN A 648 1.28 -25.04 6.16
N ASN A 649 1.10 -23.71 6.07
CA ASN A 649 -0.23 -23.15 5.92
C ASN A 649 -0.74 -23.44 4.49
N CYS A 650 -1.73 -24.32 4.39
CA CYS A 650 -2.42 -24.65 3.14
C CYS A 650 -3.58 -23.70 2.82
N ASN A 651 -4.07 -22.92 3.80
CA ASN A 651 -5.09 -21.92 3.54
C ASN A 651 -4.41 -20.56 3.28
N LYS A 652 -3.82 -20.42 2.09
CA LYS A 652 -3.28 -19.16 1.59
C LYS A 652 -4.28 -18.54 0.62
N ALA A 653 -4.19 -17.22 0.46
CA ALA A 653 -4.89 -16.58 -0.64
C ALA A 653 -4.32 -17.13 -1.96
N GLU A 654 -5.20 -17.59 -2.83
CA GLU A 654 -4.89 -18.08 -4.15
C GLU A 654 -5.33 -17.05 -5.19
N THR A 655 -4.53 -16.92 -6.25
CA THR A 655 -4.77 -15.96 -7.31
C THR A 655 -5.12 -16.73 -8.58
N TYR A 656 -6.32 -16.48 -9.09
CA TYR A 656 -6.85 -17.09 -10.29
C TYR A 656 -6.96 -16.05 -11.39
N GLN A 657 -6.62 -16.45 -12.62
CA GLN A 657 -6.73 -15.59 -13.79
C GLN A 657 -7.76 -16.19 -14.75
N PHE A 658 -8.73 -15.38 -15.14
CA PHE A 658 -9.85 -15.79 -15.96
C PHE A 658 -9.91 -14.97 -17.24
N THR A 659 -10.00 -15.68 -18.36
CA THR A 659 -10.32 -15.13 -19.68
C THR A 659 -11.74 -15.48 -20.12
N GLN A 660 -12.36 -16.49 -19.47
CA GLN A 660 -13.69 -16.97 -19.80
C GLN A 660 -14.68 -16.69 -18.67
N PRO A 661 -15.85 -16.09 -18.97
CA PRO A 661 -16.91 -15.82 -18.00
C PRO A 661 -17.38 -17.04 -17.19
N ALA A 662 -17.50 -18.21 -17.83
CA ALA A 662 -18.06 -19.40 -17.19
C ALA A 662 -17.18 -19.90 -16.03
N SER A 663 -15.86 -19.89 -16.21
CA SER A 663 -14.90 -20.30 -15.19
C SER A 663 -14.89 -19.35 -13.98
N LEU A 664 -15.06 -18.05 -14.25
CA LEU A 664 -15.19 -17.02 -13.23
C LEU A 664 -16.48 -17.20 -12.41
N LEU A 665 -17.61 -17.44 -13.08
CA LEU A 665 -18.90 -17.68 -12.41
C LEU A 665 -18.86 -18.94 -11.55
N ASN A 666 -18.25 -20.03 -12.02
CA ASN A 666 -18.09 -21.25 -11.22
C ASN A 666 -17.33 -21.01 -9.91
N LEU A 667 -16.28 -20.18 -9.94
CA LEU A 667 -15.53 -19.80 -8.74
C LEU A 667 -16.37 -18.91 -7.80
N ILE A 668 -17.16 -18.00 -8.38
CA ILE A 668 -18.01 -17.08 -7.62
C ILE A 668 -19.21 -17.81 -7.00
N ASP A 669 -19.70 -18.87 -7.62
CA ASP A 669 -20.82 -19.67 -7.13
C ASP A 669 -20.38 -20.65 -6.02
N ASP A 670 -19.09 -21.00 -5.94
CA ASP A 670 -18.57 -21.86 -4.87
C ASP A 670 -18.84 -21.21 -3.49
N PRO A 671 -19.54 -21.88 -2.56
CA PRO A 671 -19.82 -21.35 -1.23
C PRO A 671 -18.60 -21.34 -0.31
N LEU A 672 -17.57 -22.14 -0.60
CA LEU A 672 -16.37 -22.34 0.24
C LEU A 672 -15.26 -21.34 -0.08
N GLU A 673 -15.30 -20.70 -1.24
CA GLU A 673 -14.33 -19.69 -1.66
C GLU A 673 -14.79 -18.27 -1.27
N HIS A 674 -13.99 -17.59 -0.44
CA HIS A 674 -14.22 -16.20 -0.09
C HIS A 674 -13.34 -15.30 -0.97
N ILE A 675 -13.99 -14.48 -1.80
CA ILE A 675 -13.30 -13.56 -2.69
C ILE A 675 -12.80 -12.36 -1.90
N GLN A 676 -11.49 -12.15 -1.92
CA GLN A 676 -10.83 -11.05 -1.23
C GLN A 676 -10.67 -9.83 -2.13
N ASP A 677 -10.33 -10.04 -3.40
CA ASP A 677 -10.01 -8.98 -4.34
C ASP A 677 -10.30 -9.42 -5.78
N ILE A 678 -10.69 -8.48 -6.64
CA ILE A 678 -10.89 -8.69 -8.08
C ILE A 678 -10.21 -7.54 -8.82
N ARG A 679 -9.26 -7.86 -9.69
CA ARG A 679 -8.48 -6.89 -10.47
C ARG A 679 -8.69 -7.13 -11.94
N ILE A 680 -9.02 -6.06 -12.67
CA ILE A 680 -9.11 -6.11 -14.12
C ILE A 680 -7.72 -5.75 -14.67
N LEU A 681 -7.03 -6.72 -15.26
CA LEU A 681 -5.71 -6.50 -15.85
C LEU A 681 -5.82 -6.02 -17.30
N SER A 682 -6.86 -6.45 -18.02
CA SER A 682 -7.19 -6.01 -19.37
C SER A 682 -8.68 -6.22 -19.65
N PRO A 683 -9.22 -5.72 -20.79
CA PRO A 683 -10.61 -5.98 -21.19
C PRO A 683 -10.98 -7.48 -21.32
N GLU A 684 -9.99 -8.37 -21.43
CA GLU A 684 -10.16 -9.81 -21.62
C GLU A 684 -9.64 -10.65 -20.44
N LEU A 685 -9.04 -10.02 -19.42
CA LEU A 685 -8.36 -10.72 -18.33
C LEU A 685 -8.75 -10.15 -16.97
N VAL A 686 -9.35 -11.00 -16.15
CA VAL A 686 -9.71 -10.70 -14.76
C VAL A 686 -8.91 -11.59 -13.83
N GLU A 687 -8.24 -10.98 -12.87
CA GLU A 687 -7.55 -11.64 -11.76
C GLU A 687 -8.46 -11.61 -10.54
N VAL A 688 -8.64 -12.77 -9.88
CA VAL A 688 -9.44 -12.91 -8.67
C VAL A 688 -8.56 -13.51 -7.58
N VAL A 689 -8.50 -12.84 -6.44
CA VAL A 689 -7.85 -13.35 -5.24
C VAL A 689 -8.91 -13.95 -4.34
N THR A 690 -8.84 -15.26 -4.12
CA THR A 690 -9.74 -15.95 -3.21
C THR A 690 -8.99 -16.52 -2.02
N ARG A 691 -9.71 -16.75 -0.95
CA ARG A 691 -9.25 -17.51 0.21
C ARG A 691 -10.37 -18.43 0.64
N ARG A 692 -10.07 -19.71 0.79
CA ARG A 692 -11.05 -20.69 1.26
C ARG A 692 -11.44 -20.43 2.71
N GLU A 693 -12.71 -20.67 3.06
CA GLU A 693 -13.18 -20.51 4.43
C GLU A 693 -12.32 -21.34 5.41
N GLU A 694 -11.99 -20.72 6.56
CA GLU A 694 -11.08 -21.34 7.54
C GLU A 694 -11.62 -22.62 8.17
N GLU A 695 -12.94 -22.84 8.06
CA GLU A 695 -13.64 -23.99 8.60
C GLU A 695 -13.50 -25.25 7.72
N ASP A 696 -13.14 -25.11 6.44
CA ASP A 696 -12.79 -26.21 5.54
C ASP A 696 -11.47 -25.93 4.79
N PRO A 697 -10.33 -25.87 5.48
CA PRO A 697 -9.06 -25.64 4.83
C PRO A 697 -8.65 -26.89 4.05
N ILE A 698 -8.12 -26.71 2.84
CA ILE A 698 -7.50 -27.81 2.07
C ILE A 698 -6.41 -28.43 2.94
N LYS A 699 -6.63 -29.66 3.40
CA LYS A 699 -5.61 -30.41 4.15
C LYS A 699 -4.60 -30.95 3.14
N GLY A 700 -3.43 -30.34 3.08
CA GLY A 700 -2.34 -30.85 2.25
C GLY A 700 -1.98 -32.28 2.67
N ARG A 701 -1.81 -33.19 1.69
CA ARG A 701 -1.49 -34.61 1.93
C ARG A 701 -0.25 -34.84 2.81
N ALA A 702 0.65 -33.88 2.89
CA ALA A 702 1.91 -33.94 3.64
C ALA A 702 1.94 -33.08 4.93
N THR A 703 0.81 -32.48 5.32
CA THR A 703 0.77 -31.62 6.52
C THR A 703 0.52 -32.43 7.78
N ASN A 704 1.31 -32.17 8.83
CA ASN A 704 1.12 -32.76 10.15
C ASN A 704 1.58 -31.77 11.23
N VAL A 705 0.61 -31.03 11.76
CA VAL A 705 0.85 -29.99 12.77
C VAL A 705 1.43 -30.54 14.08
N PHE A 706 1.16 -31.81 14.43
CA PHE A 706 1.74 -32.42 15.64
C PHE A 706 3.26 -32.58 15.49
N ILE A 707 3.72 -33.10 14.34
CA ILE A 707 5.15 -33.23 14.06
C ILE A 707 5.82 -31.86 14.08
N ALA A 708 5.22 -30.86 13.42
CA ALA A 708 5.74 -29.50 13.38
C ALA A 708 5.83 -28.87 14.79
N ALA A 709 4.79 -29.01 15.61
CA ALA A 709 4.76 -28.50 16.98
C ALA A 709 5.77 -29.21 17.90
N PHE A 710 5.97 -30.53 17.74
CA PHE A 710 6.97 -31.28 18.50
C PHE A 710 8.41 -30.93 18.08
N THR A 711 8.67 -30.68 16.80
CA THR A 711 9.98 -30.22 16.33
C THR A 711 10.33 -28.85 16.92
N THR A 712 9.41 -27.87 16.87
CA THR A 712 9.71 -26.53 17.41
C THR A 712 9.73 -26.49 18.94
N CYS A 713 8.90 -27.28 19.61
CA CYS A 713 8.93 -27.46 21.07
C CYS A 713 10.29 -27.96 21.55
N GLN A 714 10.79 -29.05 20.96
CA GLN A 714 12.08 -29.62 21.36
C GLN A 714 13.26 -28.70 21.03
N ALA A 715 13.20 -27.96 19.92
CA ALA A 715 14.19 -26.92 19.62
C ALA A 715 14.20 -25.81 20.68
N ARG A 716 13.03 -25.24 21.02
CA ARG A 716 12.94 -24.23 22.09
C ARG A 716 13.48 -24.72 23.43
N LEU A 717 13.19 -25.97 23.79
CA LEU A 717 13.71 -26.59 25.01
C LEU A 717 15.23 -26.76 24.96
N LYS A 718 15.81 -27.04 23.78
CA LYS A 718 17.25 -27.16 23.61
C LYS A 718 17.96 -25.83 23.82
N LEU A 719 17.47 -24.75 23.22
CA LEU A 719 17.95 -23.41 23.51
C LEU A 719 17.79 -23.08 25.00
N TYR A 720 16.65 -23.45 25.61
CA TYR A 720 16.38 -23.20 27.03
C TYR A 720 17.41 -23.82 27.97
N GLU A 721 17.93 -25.02 27.67
CA GLU A 721 19.02 -25.65 28.46
C GLU A 721 20.24 -24.73 28.55
N SER A 722 20.65 -24.13 27.44
CA SER A 722 21.76 -23.16 27.40
C SER A 722 21.46 -21.91 28.21
N LEU A 723 20.22 -21.39 28.14
CA LEU A 723 19.81 -20.20 28.88
C LEU A 723 19.80 -20.44 30.40
N VAL A 724 19.38 -21.62 30.85
CA VAL A 724 19.42 -22.00 32.27
C VAL A 724 20.85 -22.04 32.81
N ILE A 725 21.82 -22.47 32.00
CA ILE A 725 23.25 -22.48 32.38
C ILE A 725 23.81 -21.06 32.44
N LEU A 726 23.44 -20.20 31.47
CA LEU A 726 23.98 -18.85 31.35
C LEU A 726 23.35 -17.85 32.32
N LYS A 727 22.10 -18.07 32.75
CA LYS A 727 21.35 -17.23 33.70
C LYS A 727 21.38 -15.75 33.30
N ASP A 728 21.83 -14.88 34.20
CA ASP A 728 21.90 -13.42 34.10
C ASP A 728 22.91 -12.91 33.06
N ARG A 729 23.83 -13.75 32.62
CA ARG A 729 24.82 -13.42 31.58
C ARG A 729 24.23 -13.35 30.18
N VAL A 730 23.01 -13.82 29.98
CA VAL A 730 22.35 -13.78 28.67
C VAL A 730 21.99 -12.35 28.31
N LEU A 731 22.47 -11.87 27.17
CA LEU A 731 22.13 -10.56 26.62
C LEU A 731 21.01 -10.67 25.58
N TYR A 732 21.12 -11.64 24.67
CA TYR A 732 20.20 -11.85 23.56
C TYR A 732 20.17 -13.33 23.17
N TYR A 733 19.04 -13.80 22.67
CA TYR A 733 18.91 -15.11 22.06
C TYR A 733 17.94 -15.08 20.89
N ASP A 734 18.23 -15.87 19.86
CA ASP A 734 17.38 -16.03 18.69
C ASP A 734 17.47 -17.43 18.12
N THR A 735 16.41 -18.21 18.34
CA THR A 735 16.20 -19.57 17.85
C THR A 735 17.31 -20.55 18.22
N ASP A 736 18.43 -20.53 17.49
CA ASP A 736 19.59 -21.38 17.64
C ASP A 736 20.84 -20.63 18.15
N SER A 737 20.73 -19.32 18.41
CA SER A 737 21.86 -18.47 18.81
C SER A 737 21.69 -17.82 20.18
N VAL A 738 22.80 -17.63 20.90
CA VAL A 738 22.87 -16.91 22.19
C VAL A 738 24.08 -15.99 22.25
N VAL A 739 23.84 -14.75 22.68
CA VAL A 739 24.85 -13.75 23.02
C VAL A 739 24.91 -13.63 24.55
N TYR A 740 26.10 -13.77 25.13
CA TYR A 740 26.29 -13.71 26.58
C TYR A 740 27.62 -13.07 26.99
N THR A 741 27.72 -12.63 28.23
CA THR A 741 28.91 -12.03 28.87
C THR A 741 29.80 -13.05 29.56
#